data_AF-A0A8K0SPN6-F1
#
_entry.id   AF-A0A8K0SPN6-F1
#
_cell.length_a   1.000
_cell.length_b   1.000
_cell.length_c   1.000
_cell.angle_alpha   90.00
_cell.angle_beta   90.00
_cell.angle_gamma   90.00
#
_symmetry.space_group_name_H-M   'P 1'
#
loop_
_entity.id
_entity.type
_entity.pdbx_description
1 polymer ?
#
loop_
_entity_poly.entity_id
_entity_poly.type
_entity_poly.pdbx_seq_one_letter_code
_entity_poly.pdbx_strand_id
1 'polypeptide(L)'
;MSSPAASPRPRQEAPSRKRLARRACDSCRVRRIRCSEKPPCEGCVGSGIECTFNRQQTTRGPRGLRARTLLEIERKSRGDDQGQSNGGSGHVPEPVGLEATAHLIQLLDVYEERLFPIWPIIDVAEMRNALQSSADDNDPFYILASAVALATIAQLKLDIGWVPSVEHVATSRMGDSHGLLDSLRIAFFLHIYHENSKPGGTQSLVYLREAITHAQVLRLDRESTYSLLPDQDHQVSRRILWLLFITERGVALLHKLPIVLKPNTLFPWFTGTDSHVQVMSAFLRLVHLFWVFDQSGIFEILRNEDSHVPNMELVARNCLDILQQKLSSPSQDDWAPGNDIQRADIFVTRQWMRTVLWRAASRYGIAVPTSPVDIAEDFLSLVSQLPPSALESHGPTLEFKTYEIANSVIDAIASSHLGASFDHSTSVLHRLRSLLSSSRGGNSALLNLLNGKMEASIKLGILFEPDPFIDDNLPWQRSKNSQTEIQTSYLSLLEHNSPRISWPPLDFGYLIRSPSPLSRMLLESAPRPTCAIGSLTIQPTLCGVMVALFPANPTLQVVGLSRHFIPVLRSSTMAFPEPRDTGMVYHRLGRSGLHVSAISLGSWLTYGGYAEDETAFACMKKAYDLGINFFDTAENYTAGAAEIVMGKAIKHFKWKRSDLVISTKINWGAVNGEILINNHGLSRKHVIEGLEASLERLQLKYVDIVYAHRPDRLTPMEETVRAFNYVIEQGMALYWGTSEWSADEIAEAVGIARDLRMIAPIAEQPFYNMLVRDKVEGQYQRLYERTGLGLTTFSPIKMGLLSGKYNDVVNGEPPKDSRFGASKDNFANFMRDRMGTDDWAEEIDKVRRLKPIADKLGLSQSQLAIAWCLKNPNVSSVITGASKPEQIEETVQALKFLDKLTPEVMDEIDAVTKNKVVLDPARQS
;
A
#
# COMPACT_ATOMS: atom_id res chain seq x y z
N MET A 1 30.52 -97.44 -18.71
CA MET A 1 30.30 -96.33 -19.65
C MET A 1 30.17 -95.03 -18.85
N SER A 2 30.84 -93.97 -19.30
CA SER A 2 30.55 -92.52 -19.14
C SER A 2 29.67 -92.06 -17.96
N SER A 3 30.07 -91.15 -17.05
CA SER A 3 31.26 -90.29 -16.94
C SER A 3 31.48 -89.90 -15.46
N PRO A 4 32.71 -89.53 -15.02
CA PRO A 4 32.99 -89.23 -13.61
C PRO A 4 32.52 -87.83 -13.17
N ALA A 5 32.28 -87.68 -11.86
CA ALA A 5 31.82 -86.44 -11.24
C ALA A 5 32.87 -85.31 -11.32
N ALA A 6 32.41 -84.09 -11.65
CA ALA A 6 33.22 -82.87 -11.63
C ALA A 6 32.86 -82.00 -10.42
N SER A 7 33.87 -81.31 -9.88
CA SER A 7 33.84 -80.61 -8.59
C SER A 7 33.05 -79.28 -8.60
N PRO A 8 32.47 -78.87 -7.45
CA PRO A 8 31.76 -77.59 -7.35
C PRO A 8 32.76 -76.42 -7.33
N ARG A 9 32.62 -75.51 -8.30
CA ARG A 9 33.30 -74.19 -8.32
C ARG A 9 32.51 -73.16 -7.51
N PRO A 10 33.15 -72.10 -6.99
CA PRO A 10 32.63 -71.32 -5.86
C PRO A 10 31.43 -70.43 -6.23
N ARG A 11 30.57 -70.18 -5.23
CA ARG A 11 29.52 -69.16 -5.29
C ARG A 11 30.16 -67.78 -5.41
N GLN A 12 29.96 -67.11 -6.54
CA GLN A 12 30.13 -65.66 -6.60
C GLN A 12 28.92 -64.99 -5.93
N GLU A 13 29.18 -64.10 -4.97
CA GLU A 13 28.15 -63.32 -4.30
C GLU A 13 27.58 -62.28 -5.26
N ALA A 14 26.30 -62.41 -5.61
CA ALA A 14 25.60 -61.37 -6.36
C ALA A 14 25.30 -60.18 -5.42
N PRO A 15 25.58 -58.93 -5.83
CA PRO A 15 25.42 -57.76 -4.96
C PRO A 15 23.96 -57.55 -4.56
N SER A 16 23.75 -57.27 -3.28
CA SER A 16 22.41 -57.16 -2.68
C SER A 16 21.59 -56.02 -3.29
N ARG A 17 20.61 -56.38 -4.14
CA ARG A 17 19.55 -55.44 -4.57
C ARG A 17 18.66 -55.08 -3.37
N LYS A 18 19.02 -54.00 -2.66
CA LYS A 18 18.09 -53.32 -1.74
C LYS A 18 16.83 -52.94 -2.54
N ARG A 19 15.69 -53.54 -2.20
CA ARG A 19 14.37 -53.13 -2.71
C ARG A 19 14.12 -51.68 -2.29
N LEU A 20 14.29 -50.74 -3.22
CA LEU A 20 13.76 -49.38 -3.07
C LEU A 20 12.24 -49.48 -2.92
N ALA A 21 11.69 -48.86 -1.87
CA ALA A 21 10.26 -48.82 -1.65
C ALA A 21 9.60 -47.97 -2.75
N ARG A 22 8.50 -48.47 -3.34
CA ARG A 22 7.71 -47.79 -4.37
C ARG A 22 7.32 -46.38 -3.93
N ARG A 23 7.97 -45.37 -4.49
CA ARG A 23 7.74 -43.96 -4.17
C ARG A 23 8.12 -43.12 -5.38
N ALA A 24 7.17 -42.35 -5.90
CA ALA A 24 7.46 -41.39 -6.96
C ALA A 24 8.51 -40.36 -6.51
N CYS A 25 9.38 -39.94 -7.42
CA CYS A 25 10.26 -38.79 -7.19
C CYS A 25 9.42 -37.53 -6.98
N ASP A 26 9.99 -36.52 -6.32
CA ASP A 26 9.24 -35.34 -5.90
C ASP A 26 8.72 -34.54 -7.11
N SER A 27 9.50 -34.47 -8.21
CA SER A 27 9.09 -33.86 -9.48
C SER A 27 7.81 -34.49 -10.06
N CYS A 28 7.71 -35.83 -10.06
CA CYS A 28 6.48 -36.53 -10.48
C CYS A 28 5.35 -36.39 -9.46
N ARG A 29 5.68 -36.41 -8.16
CA ARG A 29 4.70 -36.33 -7.07
C ARG A 29 4.00 -34.97 -7.03
N VAL A 30 4.74 -33.88 -7.17
CA VAL A 30 4.20 -32.51 -7.24
C VAL A 30 3.30 -32.37 -8.48
N ARG A 31 3.76 -32.88 -9.63
CA ARG A 31 2.98 -32.88 -10.89
C ARG A 31 1.84 -33.91 -10.94
N ARG A 32 1.67 -34.74 -9.90
CA ARG A 32 0.67 -35.83 -9.80
C ARG A 32 0.68 -36.83 -10.97
N ILE A 33 1.82 -37.04 -11.62
CA ILE A 33 1.97 -38.00 -12.73
C ILE A 33 2.58 -39.33 -12.26
N ARG A 34 2.31 -40.43 -12.98
CA ARG A 34 2.91 -41.74 -12.70
C ARG A 34 4.42 -41.68 -12.97
N CYS A 35 5.21 -41.95 -11.94
CA CYS A 35 6.67 -42.06 -12.04
C CYS A 35 7.06 -43.45 -12.60
N SER A 36 8.10 -43.53 -13.43
CA SER A 36 8.63 -44.81 -13.92
C SER A 36 9.53 -45.54 -12.90
N GLU A 37 9.80 -44.92 -11.75
CA GLU A 37 10.63 -45.44 -10.63
C GLU A 37 12.09 -45.82 -10.99
N LYS A 38 12.52 -45.60 -12.23
CA LYS A 38 13.91 -45.71 -12.69
C LYS A 38 14.55 -44.31 -12.70
N PRO A 39 15.76 -44.10 -12.17
CA PRO A 39 16.50 -42.85 -12.33
C PRO A 39 17.22 -42.79 -13.69
N PRO A 40 17.17 -41.68 -14.46
CA PRO A 40 16.21 -40.58 -14.36
C PRO A 40 14.81 -41.01 -14.85
N CYS A 41 13.76 -40.46 -14.25
CA CYS A 41 12.41 -40.94 -14.52
C CYS A 41 11.87 -40.48 -15.89
N GLU A 42 11.11 -41.33 -16.58
CA GLU A 42 10.63 -41.07 -17.95
C GLU A 42 9.73 -39.82 -18.00
N GLY A 43 8.81 -39.64 -17.04
CA GLY A 43 7.99 -38.43 -16.90
C GLY A 43 8.75 -37.18 -16.46
N CYS A 44 10.00 -37.32 -16.01
CA CYS A 44 10.91 -36.23 -15.70
C CYS A 44 11.63 -35.80 -16.99
N VAL A 45 12.25 -36.78 -17.67
CA VAL A 45 12.99 -36.63 -18.93
C VAL A 45 12.09 -36.06 -20.04
N GLY A 46 10.92 -36.66 -20.26
CA GLY A 46 9.93 -36.22 -21.25
C GLY A 46 9.26 -34.86 -20.93
N SER A 47 9.73 -34.15 -19.91
CA SER A 47 9.30 -32.78 -19.60
C SER A 47 10.47 -31.83 -19.31
N GLY A 48 11.71 -32.27 -19.51
CA GLY A 48 12.91 -31.44 -19.27
C GLY A 48 13.18 -31.10 -17.80
N ILE A 49 12.61 -31.84 -16.84
CA ILE A 49 12.74 -31.55 -15.40
C ILE A 49 13.71 -32.54 -14.74
N GLU A 50 14.59 -32.03 -13.87
CA GLU A 50 15.51 -32.86 -13.09
C GLU A 50 14.76 -33.88 -12.22
N CYS A 51 15.23 -35.13 -12.22
CA CYS A 51 14.66 -36.21 -11.43
C CYS A 51 15.29 -36.26 -10.02
N THR A 52 14.52 -36.07 -8.94
CA THR A 52 15.10 -36.09 -7.58
C THR A 52 15.66 -37.45 -7.14
N PHE A 53 15.45 -38.54 -7.88
CA PHE A 53 16.19 -39.79 -7.66
C PHE A 53 17.69 -39.70 -7.97
N ASN A 54 18.12 -38.72 -8.79
CA ASN A 54 19.54 -38.54 -9.11
C ASN A 54 20.31 -37.86 -7.97
N ARG A 55 19.61 -37.28 -6.98
CA ARG A 55 20.23 -36.63 -5.83
C ARG A 55 20.60 -37.68 -4.78
N GLN A 56 21.90 -37.84 -4.51
CA GLN A 56 22.34 -38.61 -3.34
C GLN A 56 21.74 -37.97 -2.08
N GLN A 57 20.96 -38.73 -1.30
CA GLN A 57 20.39 -38.21 -0.07
C GLN A 57 21.49 -38.10 0.99
N THR A 58 21.86 -36.86 1.33
CA THR A 58 22.57 -36.58 2.58
C THR A 58 21.70 -37.04 3.75
N THR A 59 22.35 -37.57 4.80
CA THR A 59 21.66 -38.04 5.99
C THR A 59 20.93 -36.88 6.67
N ARG A 60 19.61 -36.98 6.80
CA ARG A 60 18.81 -36.00 7.54
C ARG A 60 19.34 -35.91 8.98
N GLY A 61 19.73 -34.72 9.41
CA GLY A 61 20.13 -34.45 10.78
C GLY A 61 19.05 -34.84 11.80
N PRO A 62 19.43 -35.23 13.03
CA PRO A 62 18.49 -35.72 14.03
C PRO A 62 17.50 -34.63 14.44
N ARG A 63 16.20 -34.98 14.46
CA ARG A 63 15.16 -34.11 15.02
C ARG A 63 15.24 -34.15 16.55
N GLY A 64 15.75 -33.08 17.13
CA GLY A 64 15.88 -32.89 18.58
C GLY A 64 17.17 -33.48 19.15
N LEU A 65 17.97 -32.64 19.80
CA LEU A 65 19.13 -33.07 20.58
C LEU A 65 18.65 -33.75 21.87
N ARG A 66 19.24 -34.89 22.22
CA ARG A 66 18.92 -35.59 23.48
C ARG A 66 19.59 -34.87 24.64
N ALA A 67 18.98 -34.87 25.82
CA ALA A 67 19.52 -34.20 27.02
C ALA A 67 20.98 -34.59 27.34
N ARG A 68 21.37 -35.85 27.10
CA ARG A 68 22.75 -36.32 27.25
C ARG A 68 23.73 -35.63 26.30
N THR A 69 23.31 -35.33 25.08
CA THR A 69 24.12 -34.60 24.08
C THR A 69 24.21 -33.11 24.40
N LEU A 70 23.16 -32.52 24.99
CA LEU A 70 23.22 -31.14 25.50
C LEU A 70 24.24 -31.01 26.64
N LEU A 71 24.25 -31.94 27.60
CA LEU A 71 25.28 -31.99 28.66
C LEU A 71 26.70 -32.20 28.12
N GLU A 72 26.84 -32.92 27.01
CA GLU A 72 28.13 -33.18 26.35
C GLU A 72 28.64 -31.96 25.57
N ILE A 73 27.73 -31.14 25.03
CA ILE A 73 28.02 -29.81 24.47
C ILE A 73 28.38 -28.83 25.60
N GLU A 74 27.61 -28.81 26.69
CA GLU A 74 27.89 -27.96 27.88
C GLU A 74 29.28 -28.26 28.45
N ARG A 75 29.65 -29.54 28.55
CA ARG A 75 30.97 -29.97 29.02
C ARG A 75 32.09 -29.53 28.07
N LYS A 76 31.88 -29.59 26.75
CA LYS A 76 32.83 -29.06 25.76
C LYS A 76 32.96 -27.53 25.79
N SER A 77 31.87 -26.80 26.04
CA SER A 77 31.91 -25.33 26.17
C SER A 77 32.64 -24.83 27.43
N ARG A 78 32.90 -25.71 28.41
CA ARG A 78 33.60 -25.36 29.66
C ARG A 78 35.11 -25.60 29.63
N GLY A 79 35.69 -26.01 28.49
CA GLY A 79 37.14 -26.00 28.27
C GLY A 79 37.95 -27.13 28.92
N ASP A 80 37.30 -28.10 29.59
CA ASP A 80 37.96 -29.24 30.22
C ASP A 80 37.98 -30.48 29.31
N ASP A 81 39.05 -30.66 28.54
CA ASP A 81 39.70 -31.98 28.44
C ASP A 81 41.17 -31.88 28.00
N GLN A 82 42.05 -32.58 28.71
CA GLN A 82 43.49 -32.57 28.48
C GLN A 82 43.93 -33.70 27.53
N GLY A 83 44.53 -33.33 26.40
CA GLY A 83 45.61 -34.04 25.73
C GLY A 83 45.40 -35.48 25.23
N GLN A 84 45.61 -35.69 23.92
CA GLN A 84 46.81 -36.41 23.47
C GLN A 84 47.13 -36.15 21.99
N SER A 85 48.42 -36.03 21.70
CA SER A 85 48.99 -35.66 20.41
C SER A 85 49.30 -36.86 19.51
N ASN A 86 49.22 -36.68 18.19
CA ASN A 86 50.23 -37.20 17.26
C ASN A 86 50.26 -36.35 16.00
N GLY A 87 51.46 -35.96 15.56
CA GLY A 87 51.67 -34.88 14.58
C GLY A 87 51.91 -35.31 13.14
N GLY A 88 51.96 -34.32 12.25
CA GLY A 88 52.38 -34.45 10.86
C GLY A 88 52.80 -33.11 10.27
N SER A 89 54.09 -32.98 9.95
CA SER A 89 54.75 -31.98 9.09
C SER A 89 54.14 -30.57 9.02
N GLY A 90 54.81 -29.60 9.64
CA GLY A 90 54.47 -28.19 9.53
C GLY A 90 54.72 -27.63 8.13
N HIS A 91 53.70 -26.99 7.57
CA HIS A 91 53.87 -25.88 6.64
C HIS A 91 53.46 -24.62 7.42
N VAL A 92 54.34 -23.63 7.53
CA VAL A 92 54.05 -22.39 8.24
C VAL A 92 53.13 -21.53 7.38
N PRO A 93 51.91 -21.17 7.83
CA PRO A 93 51.09 -20.21 7.09
C PRO A 93 51.71 -18.81 7.24
N GLU A 94 51.88 -18.11 6.12
CA GLU A 94 52.20 -16.68 6.11
C GLU A 94 51.04 -15.84 6.67
N PRO A 95 51.29 -14.59 7.13
CA PRO A 95 50.26 -13.76 7.77
C PRO A 95 49.27 -13.17 6.76
N VAL A 96 48.22 -13.92 6.42
CA VAL A 96 47.21 -13.58 5.38
C VAL A 96 46.40 -12.30 5.67
N GLY A 97 46.34 -11.82 6.92
CA GLY A 97 45.45 -10.71 7.30
C GLY A 97 45.85 -9.31 6.79
N LEU A 98 47.14 -8.93 6.87
CA LEU A 98 47.56 -7.54 6.67
C LEU A 98 47.46 -7.07 5.21
N GLU A 99 47.79 -7.94 4.26
CA GLU A 99 47.75 -7.62 2.83
C GLU A 99 46.30 -7.52 2.31
N ALA A 100 45.41 -8.39 2.79
CA ALA A 100 43.99 -8.33 2.47
C ALA A 100 43.35 -7.01 2.96
N THR A 101 43.65 -6.60 4.19
CA THR A 101 43.18 -5.31 4.75
C THR A 101 43.68 -4.11 3.94
N ALA A 102 44.93 -4.14 3.44
CA ALA A 102 45.45 -3.08 2.59
C ALA A 102 44.69 -2.95 1.26
N HIS A 103 44.37 -4.08 0.61
CA HIS A 103 43.54 -4.09 -0.60
C HIS A 103 42.11 -3.62 -0.35
N LEU A 104 41.51 -3.99 0.79
CA LEU A 104 40.19 -3.48 1.19
C LEU A 104 40.22 -1.95 1.34
N ILE A 105 41.18 -1.38 2.05
CA ILE A 105 41.29 0.08 2.25
C ILE A 105 41.41 0.81 0.91
N GLN A 106 42.24 0.32 -0.02
CA GLN A 106 42.36 0.90 -1.37
C GLN A 106 41.03 0.85 -2.15
N LEU A 107 40.26 -0.23 -2.02
CA LEU A 107 38.94 -0.35 -2.66
C LEU A 107 37.88 0.53 -2.00
N LEU A 108 38.04 0.87 -0.71
CA LEU A 108 37.20 1.85 -0.03
C LEU A 108 37.53 3.29 -0.44
N ASP A 109 38.81 3.62 -0.69
CA ASP A 109 39.19 4.91 -1.30
C ASP A 109 38.55 5.07 -2.69
N VAL A 110 38.64 4.04 -3.54
CA VAL A 110 37.98 4.03 -4.87
C VAL A 110 36.45 4.13 -4.76
N TYR A 111 35.85 3.46 -3.78
CA TYR A 111 34.42 3.57 -3.49
C TYR A 111 34.04 5.01 -3.10
N GLU A 112 34.80 5.63 -2.19
CA GLU A 112 34.55 6.99 -1.68
C GLU A 112 34.56 8.02 -2.81
N GLU A 113 35.53 7.93 -3.72
CA GLU A 113 35.65 8.85 -4.86
C GLU A 113 34.59 8.57 -5.95
N ARG A 114 34.40 7.30 -6.35
CA ARG A 114 33.69 6.95 -7.59
C ARG A 114 32.25 6.47 -7.41
N LEU A 115 31.89 5.95 -6.24
CA LEU A 115 30.63 5.21 -6.02
C LEU A 115 29.79 5.71 -4.83
N PHE A 116 30.38 6.30 -3.79
CA PHE A 116 29.64 6.98 -2.72
C PHE A 116 28.64 8.05 -3.23
N PRO A 117 28.92 8.81 -4.31
CA PRO A 117 27.93 9.73 -4.90
C PRO A 117 26.66 9.03 -5.43
N ILE A 118 26.73 7.73 -5.71
CA ILE A 118 25.61 6.88 -6.15
C ILE A 118 25.01 6.13 -4.93
N TRP A 119 25.87 5.64 -4.03
CA TRP A 119 25.50 4.83 -2.86
C TRP A 119 25.96 5.48 -1.53
N PRO A 120 25.30 6.56 -1.05
CA PRO A 120 25.74 7.31 0.13
C PRO A 120 25.32 6.63 1.45
N ILE A 121 25.76 5.38 1.68
CA ILE A 121 25.31 4.50 2.78
C ILE A 121 26.42 3.86 3.63
N ILE A 122 27.68 4.19 3.37
CA ILE A 122 28.88 3.71 4.10
C ILE A 122 29.64 4.93 4.64
N ASP A 123 30.03 4.88 5.91
CA ASP A 123 31.04 5.78 6.46
C ASP A 123 32.43 5.16 6.22
N VAL A 124 33.16 5.73 5.26
CA VAL A 124 34.47 5.20 4.84
C VAL A 124 35.55 5.50 5.90
N ALA A 125 35.41 6.59 6.66
CA ALA A 125 36.38 6.94 7.70
C ALA A 125 36.24 6.00 8.91
N GLU A 126 35.01 5.72 9.35
CA GLU A 126 34.74 4.72 10.40
C GLU A 126 35.26 3.34 9.98
N MET A 127 34.90 2.87 8.79
CA MET A 127 35.26 1.52 8.34
C MET A 127 36.77 1.35 8.10
N ARG A 128 37.47 2.40 7.65
CA ARG A 128 38.95 2.43 7.56
C ARG A 128 39.60 2.30 8.93
N ASN A 129 39.12 3.04 9.93
CA ASN A 129 39.64 2.97 11.30
C ASN A 129 39.38 1.59 11.93
N ALA A 130 38.19 1.01 11.72
CA ALA A 130 37.86 -0.33 12.19
C ALA A 130 38.79 -1.40 11.59
N LEU A 131 38.96 -1.39 10.26
CA LEU A 131 39.88 -2.28 9.53
C LEU A 131 41.35 -2.16 9.97
N GLN A 132 41.80 -0.97 10.38
CA GLN A 132 43.16 -0.78 10.89
C GLN A 132 43.32 -1.26 12.36
N SER A 133 42.21 -1.39 13.09
CA SER A 133 42.19 -1.81 14.49
C SER A 133 41.96 -3.32 14.71
N SER A 134 41.40 -4.02 13.72
CA SER A 134 41.04 -5.43 13.78
C SER A 134 41.63 -6.20 12.58
N ALA A 135 42.23 -7.36 12.82
CA ALA A 135 42.81 -8.22 11.79
C ALA A 135 42.08 -9.58 11.66
N ASP A 136 40.86 -9.67 12.20
CA ASP A 136 39.99 -10.85 12.11
C ASP A 136 39.14 -10.78 10.83
N ASP A 137 39.18 -11.82 10.00
CA ASP A 137 38.39 -11.90 8.76
C ASP A 137 36.89 -12.19 9.01
N ASN A 138 36.52 -12.44 10.26
CA ASN A 138 35.14 -12.60 10.75
C ASN A 138 34.58 -11.32 11.40
N ASP A 139 35.36 -10.24 11.42
CA ASP A 139 34.92 -8.95 11.95
C ASP A 139 33.76 -8.36 11.11
N PRO A 140 32.70 -7.80 11.73
CA PRO A 140 31.60 -7.15 11.01
C PRO A 140 32.01 -6.09 9.99
N PHE A 141 33.02 -5.27 10.29
CA PHE A 141 33.53 -4.26 9.38
C PHE A 141 34.35 -4.88 8.25
N TYR A 142 35.09 -5.97 8.50
CA TYR A 142 35.81 -6.71 7.46
C TYR A 142 34.87 -7.34 6.44
N ILE A 143 33.77 -7.95 6.90
CA ILE A 143 32.77 -8.59 6.04
C ILE A 143 31.98 -7.54 5.25
N LEU A 144 31.62 -6.40 5.87
CA LEU A 144 30.97 -5.29 5.16
C LEU A 144 31.92 -4.65 4.12
N ALA A 145 33.17 -4.37 4.49
CA ALA A 145 34.17 -3.86 3.56
C ALA A 145 34.44 -4.82 2.39
N SER A 146 34.46 -6.13 2.65
CA SER A 146 34.57 -7.15 1.61
C SER A 146 33.37 -7.16 0.66
N ALA A 147 32.14 -6.94 1.15
CA ALA A 147 30.96 -6.79 0.31
C ALA A 147 31.02 -5.52 -0.56
N VAL A 148 31.43 -4.38 0.02
CA VAL A 148 31.64 -3.11 -0.69
C VAL A 148 32.73 -3.26 -1.77
N ALA A 149 33.86 -3.88 -1.43
CA ALA A 149 34.95 -4.18 -2.35
C ALA A 149 34.47 -5.02 -3.55
N LEU A 150 33.74 -6.12 -3.31
CA LEU A 150 33.14 -6.94 -4.37
C LEU A 150 32.24 -6.12 -5.30
N ALA A 151 31.34 -5.31 -4.75
CA ALA A 151 30.47 -4.44 -5.52
C ALA A 151 31.27 -3.41 -6.34
N THR A 152 32.30 -2.78 -5.75
CA THR A 152 33.18 -1.81 -6.41
C THR A 152 33.93 -2.44 -7.59
N ILE A 153 34.55 -3.60 -7.39
CA ILE A 153 35.27 -4.35 -8.43
C ILE A 153 34.34 -4.66 -9.60
N ALA A 154 33.15 -5.21 -9.33
CA ALA A 154 32.20 -5.61 -10.37
C ALA A 154 31.59 -4.39 -11.09
N GLN A 155 31.16 -3.36 -10.35
CA GLN A 155 30.58 -2.14 -10.88
C GLN A 155 31.57 -1.42 -11.81
N LEU A 156 32.83 -1.27 -11.38
CA LEU A 156 33.87 -0.56 -12.12
C LEU A 156 34.69 -1.47 -13.08
N LYS A 157 34.48 -2.80 -13.08
CA LYS A 157 35.24 -3.78 -13.88
C LYS A 157 36.76 -3.60 -13.64
N LEU A 158 37.14 -3.48 -12.37
CA LEU A 158 38.55 -3.30 -11.99
C LEU A 158 39.32 -4.60 -12.25
N ASP A 159 40.40 -4.50 -13.03
CA ASP A 159 41.34 -5.60 -13.25
C ASP A 159 42.39 -5.57 -12.15
N ILE A 160 42.09 -6.25 -11.04
CA ILE A 160 42.97 -6.36 -9.87
C ILE A 160 43.24 -7.84 -9.55
N GLY A 161 44.48 -8.16 -9.18
CA GLY A 161 44.91 -9.54 -8.92
C GLY A 161 44.35 -10.16 -7.62
N TRP A 162 43.63 -9.38 -6.81
CA TRP A 162 43.06 -9.80 -5.54
C TRP A 162 41.57 -9.46 -5.47
N VAL A 163 40.75 -10.41 -5.03
CA VAL A 163 39.29 -10.26 -4.89
C VAL A 163 38.84 -10.94 -3.59
N PRO A 164 37.96 -10.33 -2.77
CA PRO A 164 37.44 -10.98 -1.56
C PRO A 164 36.67 -12.29 -1.87
N SER A 165 36.65 -13.23 -0.91
CA SER A 165 35.87 -14.45 -1.07
C SER A 165 34.36 -14.17 -0.98
N VAL A 166 33.66 -14.27 -2.12
CA VAL A 166 32.19 -14.14 -2.20
C VAL A 166 31.50 -15.17 -1.31
N GLU A 167 32.04 -16.39 -1.25
CA GLU A 167 31.46 -17.46 -0.42
C GLU A 167 31.57 -17.12 1.07
N HIS A 168 32.70 -16.58 1.52
CA HIS A 168 32.89 -16.14 2.92
C HIS A 168 31.92 -15.02 3.30
N VAL A 169 31.86 -13.95 2.49
CA VAL A 169 30.93 -12.84 2.73
C VAL A 169 29.47 -13.34 2.74
N ALA A 170 29.13 -14.27 1.84
CA ALA A 170 27.80 -14.86 1.81
C ALA A 170 27.53 -15.74 3.06
N THR A 171 28.45 -16.58 3.52
CA THR A 171 28.21 -17.43 4.70
C THR A 171 28.14 -16.64 6.00
N SER A 172 28.99 -15.62 6.14
CA SER A 172 29.21 -14.95 7.43
C SER A 172 28.18 -13.86 7.73
N ARG A 173 27.52 -13.28 6.71
CA ARG A 173 26.50 -12.20 6.84
C ARG A 173 25.32 -12.44 7.82
N MET A 174 25.10 -13.71 8.19
CA MET A 174 24.00 -14.18 9.06
C MET A 174 24.45 -14.50 10.50
N GLY A 175 25.70 -14.19 10.87
CA GLY A 175 26.21 -14.40 12.24
C GLY A 175 25.56 -13.45 13.27
N ASP A 176 25.37 -13.94 14.49
CA ASP A 176 24.81 -13.17 15.62
C ASP A 176 25.67 -11.95 16.03
N SER A 177 26.88 -11.83 15.48
CA SER A 177 27.84 -10.71 15.68
C SER A 177 27.52 -9.47 14.87
N HIS A 178 26.73 -9.56 13.79
CA HIS A 178 26.43 -8.43 12.91
C HIS A 178 25.21 -7.64 13.39
N GLY A 179 25.32 -6.30 13.36
CA GLY A 179 24.14 -5.44 13.44
C GLY A 179 23.22 -5.72 12.26
N LEU A 180 21.90 -5.79 12.49
CA LEU A 180 20.92 -6.09 11.44
C LEU A 180 20.92 -5.07 10.28
N LEU A 181 21.41 -3.84 10.55
CA LEU A 181 21.64 -2.80 9.54
C LEU A 181 22.85 -3.11 8.63
N ASP A 182 23.86 -3.80 9.14
CA ASP A 182 25.02 -4.25 8.34
C ASP A 182 24.70 -5.47 7.51
N SER A 183 23.94 -6.44 8.04
CA SER A 183 23.40 -7.55 7.23
C SER A 183 22.59 -7.03 6.03
N LEU A 184 21.80 -5.95 6.23
CA LEU A 184 21.11 -5.24 5.15
C LEU A 184 22.10 -4.65 4.13
N ARG A 185 23.11 -3.88 4.57
CA ARG A 185 24.13 -3.29 3.69
C ARG A 185 24.91 -4.37 2.92
N ILE A 186 25.33 -5.45 3.57
CA ILE A 186 26.00 -6.61 2.97
C ILE A 186 25.12 -7.23 1.88
N ALA A 187 23.84 -7.50 2.17
CA ALA A 187 22.90 -8.02 1.18
C ALA A 187 22.70 -7.05 0.00
N PHE A 188 22.66 -5.73 0.24
CA PHE A 188 22.61 -4.73 -0.82
C PHE A 188 23.85 -4.79 -1.75
N PHE A 189 25.06 -4.84 -1.20
CA PHE A 189 26.28 -4.91 -2.03
C PHE A 189 26.46 -6.27 -2.72
N LEU A 190 26.04 -7.38 -2.10
CA LEU A 190 25.97 -8.69 -2.78
C LEU A 190 24.97 -8.70 -3.94
N HIS A 191 23.84 -7.99 -3.83
CA HIS A 191 22.94 -7.77 -4.96
C HIS A 191 23.66 -7.03 -6.10
N ILE A 192 24.34 -5.91 -5.82
CA ILE A 192 25.09 -5.15 -6.84
C ILE A 192 26.16 -6.01 -7.52
N TYR A 193 26.93 -6.79 -6.76
CA TYR A 193 27.95 -7.70 -7.30
C TYR A 193 27.36 -8.74 -8.26
N HIS A 194 26.28 -9.41 -7.84
CA HIS A 194 25.62 -10.43 -8.67
C HIS A 194 24.84 -9.84 -9.85
N GLU A 195 24.28 -8.62 -9.73
CA GLU A 195 23.61 -7.93 -10.82
C GLU A 195 24.61 -7.52 -11.92
N ASN A 196 25.80 -7.06 -11.54
CA ASN A 196 26.89 -6.79 -12.48
C ASN A 196 27.41 -8.07 -13.16
N SER A 197 27.47 -9.18 -12.43
CA SER A 197 27.95 -10.47 -12.95
C SER A 197 26.94 -11.18 -13.86
N LYS A 198 25.65 -11.11 -13.51
CA LYS A 198 24.55 -11.70 -14.26
C LYS A 198 23.25 -10.90 -14.00
N PRO A 199 22.97 -9.86 -14.82
CA PRO A 199 21.79 -9.02 -14.66
C PRO A 199 20.50 -9.83 -14.58
N GLY A 200 19.64 -9.53 -13.61
CA GLY A 200 18.38 -10.24 -13.36
C GLY A 200 18.53 -11.68 -12.88
N GLY A 201 19.76 -12.11 -12.55
CA GLY A 201 20.05 -13.46 -12.09
C GLY A 201 19.45 -13.77 -10.72
N THR A 202 19.12 -15.05 -10.47
CA THR A 202 18.47 -15.48 -9.22
C THR A 202 19.20 -15.04 -7.95
N GLN A 203 20.54 -15.05 -7.93
CA GLN A 203 21.33 -14.59 -6.78
C GLN A 203 21.13 -13.10 -6.52
N SER A 204 21.26 -12.26 -7.56
CA SER A 204 21.00 -10.81 -7.48
C SER A 204 19.61 -10.53 -6.88
N LEU A 205 18.57 -11.21 -7.38
CA LEU A 205 17.20 -11.01 -6.92
C LEU A 205 16.97 -11.53 -5.49
N VAL A 206 17.64 -12.61 -5.09
CA VAL A 206 17.60 -13.10 -3.69
C VAL A 206 18.18 -12.06 -2.75
N TYR A 207 19.37 -11.53 -3.03
CA TYR A 207 20.03 -10.54 -2.18
C TYR A 207 19.28 -9.20 -2.12
N LEU A 208 18.66 -8.76 -3.22
CA LEU A 208 17.79 -7.58 -3.21
C LEU A 208 16.55 -7.80 -2.31
N ARG A 209 15.92 -8.97 -2.40
CA ARG A 209 14.78 -9.33 -1.55
C ARG A 209 15.18 -9.50 -0.09
N GLU A 210 16.38 -9.99 0.18
CA GLU A 210 16.96 -10.12 1.51
C GLU A 210 17.20 -8.74 2.15
N ALA A 211 17.85 -7.81 1.43
CA ALA A 211 18.04 -6.43 1.90
C ALA A 211 16.70 -5.71 2.17
N ILE A 212 15.71 -5.88 1.29
CA ILE A 212 14.33 -5.38 1.50
C ILE A 212 13.70 -6.02 2.74
N THR A 213 13.91 -7.32 2.97
CA THR A 213 13.39 -8.04 4.14
C THR A 213 14.03 -7.51 5.43
N HIS A 214 15.37 -7.31 5.45
CA HIS A 214 16.04 -6.70 6.59
C HIS A 214 15.52 -5.29 6.89
N ALA A 215 15.27 -4.45 5.87
CA ALA A 215 14.66 -3.13 6.06
C ALA A 215 13.27 -3.20 6.72
N GLN A 216 12.46 -4.19 6.34
CA GLN A 216 11.11 -4.43 6.91
C GLN A 216 11.13 -5.06 8.31
N VAL A 217 12.14 -5.88 8.64
CA VAL A 217 12.36 -6.41 9.99
C VAL A 217 12.83 -5.30 10.93
N LEU A 218 13.75 -4.44 10.46
CA LEU A 218 14.16 -3.20 11.13
C LEU A 218 13.04 -2.15 11.22
N ARG A 219 11.90 -2.34 10.56
CA ARG A 219 10.79 -1.38 10.47
C ARG A 219 11.18 -0.02 9.88
N LEU A 220 12.22 0.03 9.04
CA LEU A 220 12.65 1.28 8.39
C LEU A 220 11.56 1.88 7.48
N ASP A 221 10.55 1.10 7.09
CA ASP A 221 9.37 1.58 6.35
C ASP A 221 8.40 2.46 7.18
N ARG A 222 8.61 2.57 8.50
CA ARG A 222 7.74 3.31 9.44
C ARG A 222 8.44 4.51 10.07
N GLU A 223 7.80 5.68 10.01
CA GLU A 223 8.36 6.93 10.56
C GLU A 223 8.63 6.85 12.07
N SER A 224 7.81 6.12 12.84
CA SER A 224 7.95 5.92 14.29
C SER A 224 9.23 5.18 14.70
N THR A 225 9.81 4.39 13.80
CA THR A 225 11.05 3.64 14.06
C THR A 225 12.23 4.58 14.24
N TYR A 226 12.25 5.67 13.45
CA TYR A 226 13.32 6.66 13.54
C TYR A 226 13.30 7.34 14.90
N SER A 227 12.16 7.70 15.47
CA SER A 227 12.06 8.30 16.81
C SER A 227 12.69 7.50 17.97
N LEU A 228 13.14 6.26 17.74
CA LEU A 228 13.81 5.38 18.70
C LEU A 228 15.32 5.21 18.41
N LEU A 229 15.82 5.75 17.30
CA LEU A 229 17.23 5.65 16.89
C LEU A 229 18.02 6.89 17.36
N PRO A 230 19.36 6.80 17.48
CA PRO A 230 20.24 7.96 17.58
C PRO A 230 20.16 8.87 16.34
N ASP A 231 20.42 10.17 16.53
CA ASP A 231 20.38 11.17 15.43
C ASP A 231 21.37 10.87 14.29
N GLN A 232 22.50 10.24 14.61
CA GLN A 232 23.50 9.79 13.62
C GLN A 232 22.94 8.66 12.73
N ASP A 233 22.18 7.73 13.33
CA ASP A 233 21.58 6.59 12.62
C ASP A 233 20.33 6.97 11.82
N HIS A 234 19.65 8.07 12.18
CA HIS A 234 18.49 8.59 11.43
C HIS A 234 18.80 8.75 9.95
N GLN A 235 19.85 9.50 9.63
CA GLN A 235 20.14 9.86 8.23
C GLN A 235 20.61 8.65 7.44
N VAL A 236 21.49 7.82 8.01
CA VAL A 236 22.02 6.65 7.31
C VAL A 236 20.91 5.62 7.07
N SER A 237 20.05 5.37 8.06
CA SER A 237 18.90 4.47 7.92
C SER A 237 17.85 4.96 6.90
N ARG A 238 17.67 6.29 6.75
CA ARG A 238 16.83 6.84 5.67
C ARG A 238 17.51 6.72 4.30
N ARG A 239 18.80 7.05 4.19
CA ARG A 239 19.57 6.90 2.94
C ARG A 239 19.50 5.45 2.43
N ILE A 240 19.67 4.47 3.32
CA ILE A 240 19.55 3.04 3.02
C ILE A 240 18.15 2.67 2.48
N LEU A 241 17.08 3.05 3.19
CA LEU A 241 15.70 2.77 2.76
C LEU A 241 15.40 3.36 1.37
N TRP A 242 15.79 4.62 1.16
CA TRP A 242 15.50 5.33 -0.08
C TRP A 242 16.43 4.91 -1.24
N LEU A 243 17.62 4.39 -0.95
CA LEU A 243 18.48 3.73 -1.92
C LEU A 243 17.88 2.37 -2.35
N LEU A 244 17.40 1.56 -1.40
CA LEU A 244 16.65 0.34 -1.72
C LEU A 244 15.38 0.64 -2.55
N PHE A 245 14.68 1.74 -2.27
CA PHE A 245 13.51 2.18 -3.03
C PHE A 245 13.83 2.40 -4.51
N ILE A 246 14.88 3.19 -4.83
CA ILE A 246 15.28 3.45 -6.22
C ILE A 246 15.88 2.20 -6.89
N THR A 247 16.68 1.40 -6.17
CA THR A 247 17.28 0.19 -6.71
C THR A 247 16.23 -0.86 -7.05
N GLU A 248 15.25 -1.11 -6.17
CA GLU A 248 14.14 -2.03 -6.48
C GLU A 248 13.37 -1.56 -7.71
N ARG A 249 13.09 -0.26 -7.84
CA ARG A 249 12.33 0.30 -8.96
C ARG A 249 13.12 0.25 -10.27
N GLY A 250 14.43 0.51 -10.23
CA GLY A 250 15.33 0.29 -11.36
C GLY A 250 15.28 -1.17 -11.83
N VAL A 251 15.57 -2.12 -10.93
CA VAL A 251 15.55 -3.57 -11.22
C VAL A 251 14.17 -4.04 -11.70
N ALA A 252 13.08 -3.51 -11.13
CA ALA A 252 11.71 -3.82 -11.53
C ALA A 252 11.38 -3.37 -12.95
N LEU A 253 11.82 -2.16 -13.36
CA LEU A 253 11.67 -1.68 -14.73
C LEU A 253 12.54 -2.46 -15.72
N LEU A 254 13.79 -2.75 -15.35
CA LEU A 254 14.76 -3.46 -16.20
C LEU A 254 14.31 -4.91 -16.50
N HIS A 255 13.83 -5.62 -15.47
CA HIS A 255 13.54 -7.05 -15.54
C HIS A 255 12.05 -7.40 -15.50
N LYS A 256 11.16 -6.40 -15.61
CA LYS A 256 9.68 -6.53 -15.52
C LYS A 256 9.21 -7.24 -14.24
N LEU A 257 9.81 -6.92 -13.09
CA LEU A 257 9.49 -7.54 -11.81
C LEU A 257 8.50 -6.71 -10.99
N PRO A 258 7.69 -7.33 -10.10
CA PRO A 258 6.84 -6.58 -9.17
C PRO A 258 7.66 -5.87 -8.08
N ILE A 259 7.26 -4.65 -7.74
CA ILE A 259 7.79 -3.90 -6.59
C ILE A 259 7.09 -4.33 -5.29
N VAL A 260 7.83 -4.33 -4.18
CA VAL A 260 7.41 -4.82 -2.86
C VAL A 260 7.75 -3.82 -1.75
N LEU A 261 8.88 -3.11 -1.84
CA LEU A 261 9.23 -2.08 -0.86
C LEU A 261 8.34 -0.84 -1.06
N LYS A 262 7.58 -0.45 -0.03
CA LYS A 262 6.63 0.67 -0.08
C LYS A 262 6.84 1.61 1.13
N PRO A 263 7.93 2.41 1.16
CA PRO A 263 8.26 3.25 2.31
C PRO A 263 7.14 4.24 2.61
N ASN A 264 6.90 4.51 3.89
CA ASN A 264 5.93 5.50 4.37
C ASN A 264 6.61 6.41 5.41
N THR A 265 7.68 7.07 4.97
CA THR A 265 8.61 7.84 5.79
C THR A 265 8.95 9.16 5.13
N LEU A 266 9.49 10.10 5.90
CA LEU A 266 10.09 11.32 5.36
C LEU A 266 11.38 10.98 4.59
N PHE A 267 11.63 11.74 3.52
CA PHE A 267 12.93 11.75 2.83
C PHE A 267 14.07 12.16 3.79
N PRO A 268 15.32 11.76 3.52
CA PRO A 268 16.50 12.33 4.20
C PRO A 268 16.49 13.87 4.11
N TRP A 269 17.05 14.53 5.12
CA TRP A 269 17.12 16.00 5.17
C TRP A 269 18.52 16.47 5.60
N PHE A 270 18.82 17.72 5.28
CA PHE A 270 20.12 18.32 5.58
C PHE A 270 20.23 18.68 7.06
N THR A 271 21.27 18.17 7.72
CA THR A 271 21.86 18.81 8.91
C THR A 271 23.03 19.68 8.44
N GLY A 272 23.21 20.88 9.03
CA GLY A 272 24.15 21.90 8.56
C GLY A 272 25.64 21.57 8.74
N THR A 273 25.98 20.30 8.97
CA THR A 273 27.32 19.78 9.32
C THR A 273 27.83 18.71 8.35
N ASP A 274 27.00 18.23 7.42
CA ASP A 274 27.42 17.22 6.43
C ASP A 274 28.43 17.80 5.42
N SER A 275 29.61 17.19 5.30
CA SER A 275 30.59 17.49 4.24
C SER A 275 30.07 17.19 2.82
N HIS A 276 28.95 16.45 2.71
CA HIS A 276 28.43 15.90 1.46
C HIS A 276 27.05 16.48 1.03
N VAL A 277 26.74 17.72 1.39
CA VAL A 277 25.45 18.40 1.07
C VAL A 277 25.07 18.28 -0.43
N GLN A 278 26.02 18.45 -1.35
CA GLN A 278 25.77 18.30 -2.79
C GLN A 278 25.35 16.87 -3.16
N VAL A 279 26.04 15.86 -2.59
CA VAL A 279 25.72 14.44 -2.79
C VAL A 279 24.29 14.13 -2.37
N MET A 280 23.88 14.66 -1.21
CA MET A 280 22.53 14.45 -0.69
C MET A 280 21.46 15.17 -1.52
N SER A 281 21.73 16.39 -2.01
CA SER A 281 20.80 17.10 -2.89
C SER A 281 20.51 16.34 -4.18
N ALA A 282 21.54 15.77 -4.81
CA ALA A 282 21.36 15.00 -6.04
C ALA A 282 20.73 13.62 -5.79
N PHE A 283 21.10 12.92 -4.71
CA PHE A 283 20.44 11.67 -4.30
C PHE A 283 18.92 11.86 -4.11
N LEU A 284 18.50 12.94 -3.43
CA LEU A 284 17.09 13.26 -3.22
C LEU A 284 16.33 13.55 -4.53
N ARG A 285 16.99 14.12 -5.54
CA ARG A 285 16.38 14.31 -6.87
C ARG A 285 16.14 13.00 -7.60
N LEU A 286 17.09 12.07 -7.53
CA LEU A 286 16.94 10.72 -8.10
C LEU A 286 15.82 9.95 -7.38
N VAL A 287 15.75 10.04 -6.05
CA VAL A 287 14.63 9.51 -5.25
C VAL A 287 13.30 10.15 -5.69
N HIS A 288 13.25 11.47 -5.85
CA HIS A 288 12.03 12.17 -6.30
C HIS A 288 11.61 11.78 -7.72
N LEU A 289 12.56 11.57 -8.63
CA LEU A 289 12.31 11.09 -9.99
C LEU A 289 11.61 9.72 -9.98
N PHE A 290 12.17 8.75 -9.25
CA PHE A 290 11.55 7.43 -9.08
C PHE A 290 10.24 7.48 -8.27
N TRP A 291 10.10 8.42 -7.33
CA TRP A 291 8.86 8.63 -6.57
C TRP A 291 7.73 9.13 -7.46
N VAL A 292 7.98 10.17 -8.28
CA VAL A 292 7.00 10.64 -9.27
C VAL A 292 6.62 9.53 -10.25
N PHE A 293 7.59 8.70 -10.65
CA PHE A 293 7.35 7.54 -11.51
C PHE A 293 6.45 6.50 -10.81
N ASP A 294 6.78 6.08 -9.59
CA ASP A 294 6.00 5.10 -8.81
C ASP A 294 4.56 5.59 -8.51
N GLN A 295 4.42 6.83 -8.04
CA GLN A 295 3.13 7.42 -7.68
C GLN A 295 2.16 7.60 -8.86
N SER A 296 2.62 7.47 -10.11
CA SER A 296 1.75 7.52 -11.29
C SER A 296 0.91 6.25 -11.50
N GLY A 297 1.36 5.10 -10.98
CA GLY A 297 0.82 3.78 -11.31
C GLY A 297 1.38 3.13 -12.58
N ILE A 298 2.40 3.72 -13.22
CA ILE A 298 3.04 3.20 -14.45
C ILE A 298 3.57 1.77 -14.32
N PHE A 299 4.01 1.34 -13.13
CA PHE A 299 4.46 -0.04 -12.89
C PHE A 299 3.35 -1.08 -13.14
N GLU A 300 2.08 -0.73 -12.90
CA GLU A 300 0.95 -1.60 -13.25
C GLU A 300 0.64 -1.56 -14.75
N ILE A 301 0.79 -0.40 -15.41
CA ILE A 301 0.62 -0.27 -16.87
C ILE A 301 1.66 -1.14 -17.61
N LEU A 302 2.92 -1.09 -17.16
CA LEU A 302 4.04 -1.84 -17.76
C LEU A 302 3.94 -3.35 -17.55
N ARG A 303 3.21 -3.80 -16.52
CA ARG A 303 3.06 -5.22 -16.16
C ARG A 303 1.87 -5.89 -16.85
N ASN A 304 0.83 -5.15 -17.20
CA ASN A 304 -0.39 -5.69 -17.84
C ASN A 304 -0.24 -5.82 -19.37
N GLU A 305 0.78 -6.57 -19.82
CA GLU A 305 1.04 -6.77 -21.26
C GLU A 305 -0.01 -7.65 -21.97
N ASP A 306 -0.79 -8.46 -21.24
CA ASP A 306 -1.66 -9.53 -21.78
C ASP A 306 -3.18 -9.31 -21.63
N SER A 307 -3.64 -8.19 -21.03
CA SER A 307 -5.05 -8.05 -20.61
C SER A 307 -5.82 -6.93 -21.33
N HIS A 308 -6.78 -7.32 -22.17
CA HIS A 308 -7.81 -6.43 -22.72
C HIS A 308 -8.82 -6.00 -21.63
N VAL A 309 -8.37 -5.19 -20.69
CA VAL A 309 -9.20 -4.58 -19.65
C VAL A 309 -9.89 -3.33 -20.23
N PRO A 310 -11.23 -3.25 -20.23
CA PRO A 310 -11.93 -2.04 -20.68
C PRO A 310 -11.45 -0.78 -19.93
N ASN A 311 -11.38 0.34 -20.64
CA ASN A 311 -10.92 1.66 -20.16
C ASN A 311 -9.42 1.79 -19.80
N MET A 312 -8.59 0.73 -19.87
CA MET A 312 -7.16 0.85 -19.57
C MET A 312 -6.40 1.78 -20.53
N GLU A 313 -6.81 1.91 -21.80
CA GLU A 313 -6.16 2.80 -22.77
C GLU A 313 -6.26 4.29 -22.37
N LEU A 314 -7.47 4.73 -22.00
CA LEU A 314 -7.76 6.11 -21.58
C LEU A 314 -7.05 6.45 -20.26
N VAL A 315 -6.71 5.43 -19.48
CA VAL A 315 -6.04 5.56 -18.18
C VAL A 315 -4.53 5.42 -18.28
N ALA A 316 -4.04 4.65 -19.25
CA ALA A 316 -2.66 4.79 -19.69
C ALA A 316 -2.43 6.23 -20.20
N ARG A 317 -3.36 6.79 -20.99
CA ARG A 317 -3.24 8.12 -21.61
C ARG A 317 -2.93 9.24 -20.61
N ASN A 318 -3.85 9.63 -19.71
CA ASN A 318 -3.56 10.79 -18.86
C ASN A 318 -2.39 10.53 -17.86
N CYS A 319 -2.04 9.26 -17.58
CA CYS A 319 -0.91 8.90 -16.72
C CYS A 319 0.40 9.14 -17.46
N LEU A 320 0.48 8.67 -18.70
CA LEU A 320 1.59 8.91 -19.61
C LEU A 320 1.74 10.41 -19.91
N ASP A 321 0.65 11.14 -20.15
CA ASP A 321 0.68 12.59 -20.41
C ASP A 321 1.26 13.39 -19.22
N ILE A 322 0.82 13.09 -17.99
CA ILE A 322 1.33 13.75 -16.77
C ILE A 322 2.82 13.44 -16.55
N LEU A 323 3.24 12.19 -16.77
CA LEU A 323 4.65 11.81 -16.64
C LEU A 323 5.51 12.46 -17.73
N GLN A 324 5.03 12.52 -18.97
CA GLN A 324 5.72 13.15 -20.09
C GLN A 324 5.91 14.64 -19.86
N GLN A 325 4.90 15.36 -19.37
CA GLN A 325 5.05 16.78 -19.00
C GLN A 325 6.13 16.99 -17.92
N LYS A 326 6.14 16.16 -16.89
CA LYS A 326 7.13 16.23 -15.80
C LYS A 326 8.54 15.84 -16.24
N LEU A 327 8.69 14.89 -17.17
CA LEU A 327 9.99 14.41 -17.63
C LEU A 327 10.56 15.20 -18.82
N SER A 328 9.72 15.85 -19.62
CA SER A 328 10.16 16.63 -20.80
C SER A 328 10.47 18.09 -20.48
N SER A 329 10.02 18.62 -19.33
CA SER A 329 10.33 19.98 -18.89
C SER A 329 11.64 19.99 -18.08
N PRO A 330 12.81 20.37 -18.63
CA PRO A 330 13.99 20.58 -17.79
C PRO A 330 13.67 21.69 -16.79
N SER A 331 13.70 21.36 -15.50
CA SER A 331 13.56 22.36 -14.45
C SER A 331 14.82 23.21 -14.42
N GLN A 332 14.68 24.48 -14.06
CA GLN A 332 15.83 25.37 -13.89
C GLN A 332 16.80 24.86 -12.79
N ASP A 333 16.29 24.01 -11.90
CA ASP A 333 17.05 23.31 -10.87
C ASP A 333 17.89 22.13 -11.38
N ASP A 334 17.54 21.46 -12.49
CA ASP A 334 18.26 20.26 -12.98
C ASP A 334 19.75 20.50 -13.26
N TRP A 335 20.14 21.76 -13.48
CA TRP A 335 21.51 22.22 -13.73
C TRP A 335 22.22 22.80 -12.50
N ALA A 336 21.64 22.71 -11.31
CA ALA A 336 22.28 23.14 -10.06
C ALA A 336 23.61 22.39 -9.81
N PRO A 337 24.59 23.02 -9.14
CA PRO A 337 25.91 22.44 -8.94
C PRO A 337 25.85 21.14 -8.11
N GLY A 338 26.35 20.06 -8.73
CA GLY A 338 26.53 18.74 -8.12
C GLY A 338 27.57 17.95 -8.92
N ASN A 339 28.13 16.90 -8.32
CA ASN A 339 29.18 16.08 -8.93
C ASN A 339 28.70 15.45 -10.25
N ASP A 340 29.55 15.48 -11.27
CA ASP A 340 29.34 14.92 -12.61
C ASP A 340 28.84 13.48 -12.62
N ILE A 341 29.28 12.64 -11.67
CA ILE A 341 28.76 11.27 -11.47
C ILE A 341 27.25 11.29 -11.22
N GLN A 342 26.75 12.23 -10.42
CA GLN A 342 25.34 12.32 -10.06
C GLN A 342 24.52 13.04 -11.13
N ARG A 343 25.12 14.02 -11.82
CA ARG A 343 24.53 14.62 -13.03
C ARG A 343 24.29 13.54 -14.08
N ALA A 344 25.29 12.67 -14.31
CA ALA A 344 25.16 11.51 -15.19
C ALA A 344 23.99 10.61 -14.77
N ASP A 345 23.86 10.22 -13.49
CA ASP A 345 22.77 9.32 -13.06
C ASP A 345 21.38 9.90 -13.35
N ILE A 346 21.15 11.15 -12.92
CA ILE A 346 19.85 11.82 -13.04
C ILE A 346 19.49 11.97 -14.51
N PHE A 347 20.40 12.46 -15.36
CA PHE A 347 20.15 12.65 -16.78
C PHE A 347 19.94 11.32 -17.51
N VAL A 348 20.85 10.36 -17.35
CA VAL A 348 20.77 9.03 -18.00
C VAL A 348 19.49 8.30 -17.59
N THR A 349 19.15 8.31 -16.29
CA THR A 349 17.92 7.70 -15.77
C THR A 349 16.67 8.39 -16.31
N ARG A 350 16.65 9.72 -16.39
CA ARG A 350 15.53 10.50 -16.94
C ARG A 350 15.29 10.22 -18.43
N GLN A 351 16.33 10.18 -19.26
CA GLN A 351 16.18 9.89 -20.69
C GLN A 351 15.70 8.44 -20.93
N TRP A 352 16.23 7.49 -20.17
CA TRP A 352 15.73 6.12 -20.17
C TRP A 352 14.27 6.02 -19.71
N MET A 353 13.85 6.75 -18.68
CA MET A 353 12.44 6.80 -18.27
C MET A 353 11.53 7.40 -19.37
N ARG A 354 11.94 8.48 -20.05
CA ARG A 354 11.20 9.02 -21.22
C ARG A 354 11.03 7.95 -22.31
N THR A 355 12.10 7.17 -22.55
CA THR A 355 12.11 6.05 -23.50
C THR A 355 11.11 4.95 -23.09
N VAL A 356 11.15 4.49 -21.83
CA VAL A 356 10.22 3.48 -21.30
C VAL A 356 8.75 3.93 -21.45
N LEU A 357 8.46 5.20 -21.19
CA LEU A 357 7.11 5.76 -21.37
C LEU A 357 6.67 5.83 -22.82
N TRP A 358 7.56 6.19 -23.74
CA TRP A 358 7.24 6.17 -25.17
C TRP A 358 6.90 4.75 -25.66
N ARG A 359 7.70 3.75 -25.26
CA ARG A 359 7.41 2.33 -25.58
C ARG A 359 6.08 1.87 -24.98
N ALA A 360 5.78 2.28 -23.76
CA ALA A 360 4.49 1.99 -23.12
C ALA A 360 3.32 2.63 -23.89
N ALA A 361 3.41 3.91 -24.23
CA ALA A 361 2.38 4.65 -24.97
C ALA A 361 2.10 4.03 -26.34
N SER A 362 3.16 3.67 -27.08
CA SER A 362 3.06 3.07 -28.42
C SER A 362 2.27 1.75 -28.43
N ARG A 363 2.37 0.95 -27.36
CA ARG A 363 1.59 -0.30 -27.20
C ARG A 363 0.09 -0.06 -27.07
N TYR A 364 -0.31 1.07 -26.48
CA TYR A 364 -1.71 1.47 -26.33
C TYR A 364 -2.19 2.38 -27.48
N GLY A 365 -1.41 2.55 -28.55
CA GLY A 365 -1.77 3.44 -29.66
C GLY A 365 -1.84 4.93 -29.30
N ILE A 366 -1.19 5.33 -28.21
CA ILE A 366 -1.22 6.71 -27.70
C ILE A 366 -0.14 7.52 -28.42
N ALA A 367 -0.54 8.56 -29.14
CA ALA A 367 0.39 9.47 -29.79
C ALA A 367 1.17 10.30 -28.75
N VAL A 368 2.50 10.17 -28.76
CA VAL A 368 3.41 10.89 -27.86
C VAL A 368 4.04 12.07 -28.61
N PRO A 369 4.02 13.30 -28.06
CA PRO A 369 4.55 14.48 -28.74
C PRO A 369 6.09 14.54 -28.85
N THR A 370 6.81 13.59 -28.25
CA THR A 370 8.28 13.52 -28.23
C THR A 370 8.75 12.23 -28.91
N SER A 371 9.60 12.35 -29.92
CA SER A 371 10.17 11.20 -30.63
C SER A 371 11.29 10.53 -29.83
N PRO A 372 11.49 9.20 -29.92
CA PRO A 372 12.70 8.54 -29.43
C PRO A 372 13.99 9.07 -30.05
N VAL A 373 13.91 9.64 -31.26
CA VAL A 373 15.04 10.33 -31.90
C VAL A 373 15.41 11.59 -31.11
N ASP A 374 14.44 12.39 -30.68
CA ASP A 374 14.66 13.59 -29.86
C ASP A 374 15.23 13.21 -28.48
N ILE A 375 14.67 12.16 -27.86
CA ILE A 375 15.16 11.63 -26.57
C ILE A 375 16.61 11.13 -26.69
N ALA A 376 16.96 10.54 -27.84
CA ALA A 376 18.32 10.06 -28.13
C ALA A 376 19.31 11.21 -28.40
N GLU A 377 18.90 12.28 -29.09
CA GLU A 377 19.74 13.47 -29.27
C GLU A 377 19.94 14.24 -27.96
N ASP A 378 18.88 14.43 -27.16
CA ASP A 378 18.98 14.97 -25.79
C ASP A 378 19.98 14.16 -24.96
N PHE A 379 19.89 12.82 -25.02
CA PHE A 379 20.79 11.91 -24.32
C PHE A 379 22.25 12.04 -24.81
N LEU A 380 22.49 11.99 -26.13
CA LEU A 380 23.83 12.12 -26.70
C LEU A 380 24.45 13.49 -26.40
N SER A 381 23.66 14.56 -26.46
CA SER A 381 24.06 15.92 -26.11
C SER A 381 24.50 16.02 -24.65
N LEU A 382 23.69 15.51 -23.71
CA LEU A 382 24.00 15.51 -22.27
C LEU A 382 25.22 14.64 -21.94
N VAL A 383 25.32 13.44 -22.52
CA VAL A 383 26.46 12.53 -22.31
C VAL A 383 27.76 13.14 -22.83
N SER A 384 27.73 13.89 -23.93
CA SER A 384 28.93 14.55 -24.48
C SER A 384 29.50 15.69 -23.60
N GLN A 385 28.72 16.18 -22.64
CA GLN A 385 29.11 17.25 -21.70
C GLN A 385 29.67 16.72 -20.37
N LEU A 386 29.74 15.40 -20.19
CA LEU A 386 30.16 14.73 -18.95
C LEU A 386 31.50 14.02 -19.13
N PRO A 387 32.39 14.02 -18.13
CA PRO A 387 33.67 13.33 -18.21
C PRO A 387 33.46 11.80 -18.28
N PRO A 388 34.31 11.05 -19.02
CA PRO A 388 34.18 9.60 -19.14
C PRO A 388 34.14 8.88 -17.79
N SER A 389 34.93 9.33 -16.81
CA SER A 389 34.97 8.75 -15.46
C SER A 389 33.61 8.80 -14.73
N ALA A 390 32.81 9.86 -14.96
CA ALA A 390 31.47 9.97 -14.38
C ALA A 390 30.48 8.99 -15.01
N LEU A 391 30.61 8.76 -16.32
CA LEU A 391 29.81 7.80 -17.07
C LEU A 391 30.17 6.35 -16.69
N GLU A 392 31.46 6.06 -16.53
CA GLU A 392 31.98 4.75 -16.14
C GLU A 392 31.54 4.29 -14.76
N SER A 393 31.36 5.22 -13.79
CA SER A 393 30.85 4.90 -12.45
C SER A 393 29.45 4.25 -12.48
N HIS A 394 28.65 4.50 -13.52
CA HIS A 394 27.32 3.87 -13.70
C HIS A 394 27.36 2.45 -14.23
N GLY A 395 28.53 1.96 -14.64
CA GLY A 395 28.76 0.57 -14.94
C GLY A 395 27.86 0.02 -16.07
N PRO A 396 27.45 -1.27 -16.01
CA PRO A 396 26.59 -1.90 -17.00
C PRO A 396 25.19 -1.27 -17.11
N THR A 397 24.74 -0.54 -16.08
CA THR A 397 23.46 0.16 -16.10
C THR A 397 23.42 1.24 -17.19
N LEU A 398 24.53 1.95 -17.42
CA LEU A 398 24.64 2.90 -18.54
C LEU A 398 24.63 2.19 -19.90
N GLU A 399 25.37 1.08 -20.01
CA GLU A 399 25.44 0.24 -21.22
C GLU A 399 24.01 -0.23 -21.62
N PHE A 400 23.23 -0.73 -20.64
CA PHE A 400 21.86 -1.17 -20.85
C PHE A 400 20.89 -0.02 -21.19
N LYS A 401 20.93 1.09 -20.44
CA LYS A 401 20.06 2.25 -20.70
C LYS A 401 20.32 2.84 -22.11
N THR A 402 21.58 2.87 -22.55
CA THR A 402 21.98 3.26 -23.91
C THR A 402 21.39 2.32 -24.97
N TYR A 403 21.46 1.00 -24.73
CA TYR A 403 20.87 0.00 -25.61
C TYR A 403 19.34 0.14 -25.73
N GLU A 404 18.62 0.39 -24.63
CA GLU A 404 17.16 0.57 -24.66
C GLU A 404 16.72 1.85 -25.40
N ILE A 405 17.49 2.94 -25.28
CA ILE A 405 17.30 4.17 -26.07
C ILE A 405 17.50 3.86 -27.56
N ALA A 406 18.61 3.20 -27.92
CA ALA A 406 18.91 2.82 -29.30
C ALA A 406 17.86 1.87 -29.90
N ASN A 407 17.39 0.90 -29.12
CA ASN A 407 16.32 0.01 -29.54
C ASN A 407 15.02 0.77 -29.82
N SER A 408 14.70 1.77 -29.01
CA SER A 408 13.46 2.54 -29.18
C SER A 408 13.50 3.48 -30.39
N VAL A 409 14.69 3.95 -30.78
CA VAL A 409 14.91 4.61 -32.08
C VAL A 409 14.59 3.64 -33.23
N ILE A 410 15.05 2.38 -33.17
CA ILE A 410 14.69 1.36 -34.18
C ILE A 410 13.18 1.11 -34.21
N ASP A 411 12.55 0.92 -33.04
CA ASP A 411 11.09 0.72 -32.92
C ASP A 411 10.30 1.94 -33.50
N ALA A 412 10.83 3.16 -33.39
CA ALA A 412 10.24 4.38 -33.95
C ALA A 412 10.38 4.51 -35.47
N ILE A 413 11.55 4.17 -36.02
CA ILE A 413 11.77 4.16 -37.49
C ILE A 413 10.86 3.11 -38.14
N ALA A 414 10.73 1.93 -37.54
CA ALA A 414 9.88 0.86 -38.05
C ALA A 414 8.36 1.16 -38.00
N SER A 415 7.91 2.07 -37.12
CA SER A 415 6.50 2.46 -36.98
C SER A 415 6.11 3.72 -37.76
N SER A 416 7.08 4.52 -38.21
CA SER A 416 6.86 5.80 -38.88
C SER A 416 6.92 5.69 -40.40
N HIS A 417 5.82 5.33 -41.05
CA HIS A 417 5.81 5.19 -42.53
C HIS A 417 5.99 6.50 -43.31
N LEU A 418 5.80 7.67 -42.69
CA LEU A 418 5.96 9.01 -43.29
C LEU A 418 6.32 10.03 -42.19
N GLY A 419 7.45 10.75 -42.30
CA GLY A 419 7.62 12.03 -41.57
C GLY A 419 9.03 12.44 -41.11
N ALA A 420 9.89 11.51 -40.70
CA ALA A 420 11.25 11.83 -40.25
C ALA A 420 12.26 11.78 -41.42
N SER A 421 13.28 12.62 -41.40
CA SER A 421 14.41 12.50 -42.34
C SER A 421 15.23 11.27 -41.99
N PHE A 422 15.09 10.19 -42.77
CA PHE A 422 15.69 8.87 -42.49
C PHE A 422 17.19 8.92 -42.17
N ASP A 423 17.94 9.81 -42.84
CA ASP A 423 19.37 10.03 -42.63
C ASP A 423 19.71 10.48 -41.20
N HIS A 424 18.88 11.34 -40.60
CA HIS A 424 19.10 11.87 -39.25
C HIS A 424 18.91 10.78 -38.20
N SER A 425 17.80 10.04 -38.25
CA SER A 425 17.53 8.92 -37.33
C SER A 425 18.59 7.82 -37.42
N THR A 426 19.12 7.59 -38.63
CA THR A 426 20.23 6.65 -38.88
C THR A 426 21.53 7.16 -38.23
N SER A 427 21.88 8.43 -38.42
CA SER A 427 23.04 9.07 -37.78
C SER A 427 23.00 8.98 -36.25
N VAL A 428 21.85 9.26 -35.64
CA VAL A 428 21.62 9.13 -34.19
C VAL A 428 21.88 7.69 -33.72
N LEU A 429 21.37 6.71 -34.45
CA LEU A 429 21.54 5.29 -34.12
C LEU A 429 23.02 4.85 -34.20
N HIS A 430 23.77 5.33 -35.20
CA HIS A 430 25.22 5.10 -35.28
C HIS A 430 26.00 5.76 -34.13
N ARG A 431 25.60 6.97 -33.69
CA ARG A 431 26.21 7.65 -32.52
C ARG A 431 25.96 6.88 -31.22
N LEU A 432 24.73 6.37 -31.01
CA LEU A 432 24.42 5.49 -29.87
C LEU A 432 25.20 4.17 -29.90
N ARG A 433 25.32 3.55 -31.08
CA ARG A 433 26.15 2.34 -31.28
C ARG A 433 27.62 2.61 -30.95
N SER A 434 28.15 3.75 -31.38
CA SER A 434 29.52 4.18 -31.08
C SER A 434 29.73 4.33 -29.57
N LEU A 435 28.85 5.04 -28.88
CA LEU A 435 28.88 5.19 -27.41
C LEU A 435 28.82 3.84 -26.67
N LEU A 436 27.94 2.93 -27.10
CA LEU A 436 27.83 1.57 -26.53
C LEU A 436 29.10 0.73 -26.77
N SER A 437 29.81 0.95 -27.89
CA SER A 437 31.06 0.26 -28.22
C SER A 437 32.30 0.84 -27.53
N SER A 438 32.32 2.15 -27.27
CA SER A 438 33.42 2.82 -26.58
C SER A 438 33.35 2.68 -25.07
N SER A 439 32.13 2.64 -24.50
CA SER A 439 31.88 2.39 -23.09
C SER A 439 32.54 1.09 -22.62
N ARG A 440 33.61 1.22 -21.83
CA ARG A 440 34.21 0.15 -21.01
C ARG A 440 34.60 -1.11 -21.80
N GLY A 441 35.12 -0.90 -23.01
CA GLY A 441 35.55 -1.97 -23.92
C GLY A 441 34.43 -2.59 -24.78
N GLY A 442 33.20 -2.10 -24.65
CA GLY A 442 32.04 -2.54 -25.41
C GLY A 442 31.35 -3.75 -24.78
N ASN A 443 30.06 -3.60 -24.46
CA ASN A 443 29.24 -4.73 -24.04
C ASN A 443 28.89 -5.59 -25.27
N SER A 444 29.72 -6.60 -25.55
CA SER A 444 29.60 -7.41 -26.78
C SER A 444 28.24 -8.08 -26.94
N ALA A 445 27.57 -8.46 -25.85
CA ALA A 445 26.22 -9.01 -25.91
C ALA A 445 25.17 -7.97 -26.37
N LEU A 446 25.14 -6.78 -25.74
CA LEU A 446 24.23 -5.70 -26.14
C LEU A 446 24.55 -5.14 -27.53
N LEU A 447 25.85 -5.05 -27.88
CA LEU A 447 26.30 -4.57 -29.18
C LEU A 447 25.92 -5.56 -30.31
N ASN A 448 26.05 -6.87 -30.08
CA ASN A 448 25.60 -7.89 -31.03
C ASN A 448 24.07 -7.89 -31.20
N LEU A 449 23.31 -7.70 -30.12
CA LEU A 449 21.85 -7.55 -30.18
C LEU A 449 21.44 -6.31 -30.99
N LEU A 450 22.12 -5.17 -30.77
CA LEU A 450 21.85 -3.93 -31.50
C LEU A 450 22.20 -4.07 -32.98
N ASN A 451 23.39 -4.58 -33.30
CA ASN A 451 23.83 -4.83 -34.68
C ASN A 451 22.87 -5.77 -35.43
N GLY A 452 22.46 -6.88 -34.80
CA GLY A 452 21.50 -7.82 -35.40
C GLY A 452 20.14 -7.18 -35.69
N LYS A 453 19.67 -6.25 -34.84
CA LYS A 453 18.44 -5.47 -35.10
C LYS A 453 18.60 -4.43 -36.19
N MET A 454 19.76 -3.75 -36.27
CA MET A 454 20.08 -2.84 -37.36
C MET A 454 20.10 -3.60 -38.69
N GLU A 455 20.82 -4.71 -38.79
CA GLU A 455 20.85 -5.56 -40.00
C GLU A 455 19.48 -6.07 -40.42
N ALA A 456 18.66 -6.53 -39.47
CA ALA A 456 17.30 -6.99 -39.77
C ALA A 456 16.43 -5.86 -40.34
N SER A 457 16.59 -4.64 -39.82
CA SER A 457 15.86 -3.45 -40.31
C SER A 457 16.36 -3.00 -41.69
N ILE A 458 17.66 -3.12 -41.97
CA ILE A 458 18.22 -2.90 -43.32
C ILE A 458 17.64 -3.92 -44.32
N LYS A 459 17.62 -5.21 -43.97
CA LYS A 459 17.06 -6.29 -44.81
C LYS A 459 15.57 -6.13 -45.10
N LEU A 460 14.83 -5.43 -44.23
CA LEU A 460 13.41 -5.11 -44.42
C LEU A 460 13.17 -3.81 -45.23
N GLY A 461 14.23 -3.10 -45.65
CA GLY A 461 14.12 -1.81 -46.34
C GLY A 461 13.69 -0.65 -45.44
N ILE A 462 13.83 -0.80 -44.12
CA ILE A 462 13.46 0.20 -43.09
C ILE A 462 14.65 1.12 -42.75
N LEU A 463 15.88 0.62 -42.93
CA LEU A 463 17.13 1.38 -42.86
C LEU A 463 17.88 1.21 -44.18
N PHE A 464 18.64 2.24 -44.58
CA PHE A 464 19.58 2.16 -45.71
C PHE A 464 21.00 1.92 -45.19
N GLU A 465 21.84 1.27 -45.99
CA GLU A 465 23.28 1.21 -45.69
C GLU A 465 23.87 2.64 -45.77
N PRO A 466 24.78 3.02 -44.86
CA PRO A 466 25.46 4.31 -44.96
C PRO A 466 26.34 4.34 -46.21
N ASP A 467 26.36 5.49 -46.89
CA ASP A 467 27.21 5.74 -48.06
C ASP A 467 28.69 5.49 -47.68
N PRO A 468 29.46 4.65 -48.43
CA PRO A 468 30.83 4.26 -48.05
C PRO A 468 31.87 5.39 -47.93
N PHE A 469 31.47 6.64 -48.11
CA PHE A 469 32.30 7.84 -48.10
C PHE A 469 32.19 8.70 -46.83
N ILE A 470 31.37 8.32 -45.84
CA ILE A 470 31.34 9.01 -44.54
C ILE A 470 32.42 8.41 -43.62
N ASP A 471 33.56 9.11 -43.59
CA ASP A 471 34.80 8.76 -42.89
C ASP A 471 34.60 8.37 -41.41
N ASP A 472 35.14 7.21 -40.99
CA ASP A 472 35.15 6.69 -39.61
C ASP A 472 36.01 7.54 -38.64
N ASN A 473 36.61 8.64 -39.11
CA ASN A 473 37.50 9.52 -38.35
C ASN A 473 36.84 10.81 -37.83
N LEU A 474 35.95 10.68 -36.84
CA LEU A 474 35.57 11.78 -35.94
C LEU A 474 35.75 11.38 -34.45
N PRO A 475 36.08 12.32 -33.55
CA PRO A 475 37.21 12.13 -32.64
C PRO A 475 36.86 11.41 -31.32
N TRP A 476 36.70 10.09 -31.36
CA TRP A 476 36.57 9.25 -30.15
C TRP A 476 37.47 8.00 -30.11
N GLN A 477 38.46 7.89 -31.01
CA GLN A 477 39.47 6.83 -30.95
C GLN A 477 40.68 7.19 -30.08
N ARG A 478 40.64 6.69 -28.83
CA ARG A 478 41.76 6.29 -27.94
C ARG A 478 43.13 6.99 -28.08
N SER A 479 43.57 7.59 -26.97
CA SER A 479 44.94 7.32 -26.50
C SER A 479 44.96 6.05 -25.66
N LYS A 480 45.52 4.97 -26.20
CA LYS A 480 46.04 3.84 -25.40
C LYS A 480 47.54 4.06 -25.28
N ASN A 481 47.99 4.72 -24.22
CA ASN A 481 49.36 4.62 -23.65
C ASN A 481 49.56 5.64 -22.51
N SER A 482 49.55 5.16 -21.26
CA SER A 482 50.50 5.56 -20.21
C SER A 482 50.15 4.89 -18.87
N GLN A 483 50.86 3.81 -18.53
CA GLN A 483 51.13 3.52 -17.12
C GLN A 483 52.19 4.53 -16.66
N THR A 484 51.87 5.45 -15.74
CA THR A 484 52.85 6.08 -14.83
C THR A 484 52.16 6.90 -13.74
N GLU A 485 52.87 7.08 -12.63
CA GLU A 485 52.44 7.75 -11.39
C GLU A 485 52.40 9.28 -11.51
N ILE A 486 51.92 9.94 -10.43
CA ILE A 486 52.26 11.28 -9.87
C ILE A 486 50.96 11.92 -9.32
N GLN A 487 50.69 11.83 -8.00
CA GLN A 487 51.14 12.72 -6.90
C GLN A 487 50.45 14.09 -6.79
N THR A 488 49.67 14.20 -5.71
CA THR A 488 49.47 15.34 -4.79
C THR A 488 49.82 16.77 -5.25
N SER A 489 48.78 17.58 -5.49
CA SER A 489 48.59 19.03 -5.16
C SER A 489 47.40 19.54 -5.99
N TYR A 490 46.48 20.40 -5.53
CA TYR A 490 46.64 21.64 -4.79
C TYR A 490 45.47 21.91 -3.82
N LEU A 491 45.79 22.17 -2.55
CA LEU A 491 44.95 22.96 -1.65
C LEU A 491 45.45 24.41 -1.69
N SER A 492 44.72 25.32 -2.36
CA SER A 492 44.75 26.77 -2.09
C SER A 492 43.87 27.54 -3.08
N LEU A 493 42.68 27.97 -2.63
CA LEU A 493 42.00 29.24 -2.96
C LEU A 493 40.61 29.24 -2.31
N LEU A 494 40.59 29.43 -0.99
CA LEU A 494 39.43 30.03 -0.33
C LEU A 494 39.57 31.55 -0.49
N GLU A 495 38.50 32.24 -0.88
CA GLU A 495 37.80 33.27 -0.09
C GLU A 495 36.94 34.22 -0.95
N HIS A 496 35.90 34.76 -0.31
CA HIS A 496 35.03 35.87 -0.77
C HIS A 496 34.15 35.67 -2.02
N ASN A 497 32.94 35.13 -1.81
CA ASN A 497 31.75 35.99 -1.66
C ASN A 497 30.47 35.16 -1.43
N SER A 498 29.83 35.33 -0.28
CA SER A 498 28.54 34.69 0.04
C SER A 498 27.36 35.67 -0.12
N PRO A 499 26.47 35.49 -1.10
CA PRO A 499 25.13 36.05 -1.00
C PRO A 499 24.29 35.15 -0.08
N ARG A 500 23.76 35.72 1.01
CA ARG A 500 22.73 35.05 1.83
C ARG A 500 21.44 34.95 1.03
N ILE A 501 21.15 33.77 0.46
CA ILE A 501 19.85 33.49 -0.15
C ILE A 501 18.99 32.76 0.88
N SER A 502 17.94 33.44 1.34
CA SER A 502 16.90 32.85 2.17
C SER A 502 15.84 32.21 1.27
N TRP A 503 15.53 30.94 1.51
CA TRP A 503 14.47 30.25 0.79
C TRP A 503 13.11 30.58 1.45
N PRO A 504 12.06 30.91 0.67
CA PRO A 504 10.70 30.90 1.18
C PRO A 504 10.27 29.46 1.52
N PRO A 505 9.35 29.25 2.48
CA PRO A 505 8.88 27.92 2.82
C PRO A 505 8.18 27.27 1.62
N LEU A 506 8.57 26.04 1.29
CA LEU A 506 7.85 25.20 0.33
C LEU A 506 6.43 24.96 0.84
N ASP A 507 5.43 25.24 0.01
CA ASP A 507 4.03 25.08 0.37
C ASP A 507 3.62 23.60 0.34
N PHE A 508 3.71 22.96 1.51
CA PHE A 508 3.29 21.58 1.74
C PHE A 508 1.76 21.41 1.85
N GLY A 509 0.95 22.43 1.53
CA GLY A 509 -0.49 22.48 1.80
C GLY A 509 -1.36 21.42 1.10
N TYR A 510 -0.91 20.85 -0.02
CA TYR A 510 -1.66 19.81 -0.76
C TYR A 510 -0.73 18.79 -1.41
N LEU A 511 -0.55 17.60 -0.80
CA LEU A 511 -0.29 16.33 -1.51
C LEU A 511 -0.27 15.07 -0.58
N ILE A 512 -1.21 14.96 0.35
CA ILE A 512 -1.57 13.64 0.92
C ILE A 512 -2.68 13.05 0.03
N ARG A 513 -2.34 12.12 -0.86
CA ARG A 513 -3.28 11.46 -1.79
C ARG A 513 -2.98 9.96 -1.84
N SER A 514 -3.95 9.10 -1.48
CA SER A 514 -5.01 8.52 -2.33
C SER A 514 -4.53 7.27 -3.10
N PRO A 515 -5.41 6.31 -3.45
CA PRO A 515 -5.03 5.17 -4.30
C PRO A 515 -4.48 5.63 -5.66
N SER A 516 -3.79 4.70 -6.36
CA SER A 516 -3.03 5.02 -7.58
C SER A 516 -3.85 5.84 -8.59
N PRO A 517 -3.22 6.79 -9.31
CA PRO A 517 -3.90 7.63 -10.31
C PRO A 517 -4.67 6.81 -11.35
N LEU A 518 -4.16 5.62 -11.67
CA LEU A 518 -4.82 4.61 -12.48
C LEU A 518 -6.29 4.37 -12.06
N SER A 519 -6.52 4.03 -10.79
CA SER A 519 -7.85 3.75 -10.25
C SER A 519 -8.74 4.99 -10.22
N ARG A 520 -8.16 6.17 -10.05
CA ARG A 520 -8.90 7.45 -10.05
C ARG A 520 -9.35 7.84 -11.46
N MET A 521 -8.48 7.66 -12.45
CA MET A 521 -8.78 7.97 -13.84
C MET A 521 -9.72 6.95 -14.49
N LEU A 522 -9.70 5.67 -14.07
CA LEU A 522 -10.70 4.67 -14.50
C LEU A 522 -12.13 5.08 -14.11
N LEU A 523 -12.28 5.82 -13.01
CA LEU A 523 -13.56 6.30 -12.49
C LEU A 523 -14.01 7.63 -13.11
N GLU A 524 -13.08 8.50 -13.49
CA GLU A 524 -13.37 9.85 -14.02
C GLU A 524 -13.63 9.87 -15.53
N SER A 525 -13.30 8.80 -16.26
CA SER A 525 -13.20 8.80 -17.74
C SER A 525 -14.38 8.16 -18.51
N ALA A 526 -15.52 7.93 -17.86
CA ALA A 526 -16.73 7.45 -18.53
C ALA A 526 -17.44 8.57 -19.33
N PRO A 527 -17.80 8.37 -20.61
CA PRO A 527 -18.39 9.41 -21.44
C PRO A 527 -19.81 9.79 -21.01
N ARG A 528 -20.07 11.09 -20.85
CA ARG A 528 -21.42 11.65 -20.69
C ARG A 528 -21.96 12.11 -22.05
N PRO A 529 -23.25 11.88 -22.37
CA PRO A 529 -23.83 12.35 -23.62
C PRO A 529 -23.94 13.89 -23.62
N THR A 530 -23.60 14.50 -24.75
CA THR A 530 -23.75 15.93 -24.99
C THR A 530 -25.22 16.29 -25.23
N CYS A 531 -25.70 17.34 -24.56
CA CYS A 531 -26.95 18.00 -24.90
C CYS A 531 -26.68 19.50 -25.03
N ALA A 532 -26.99 20.07 -26.19
CA ALA A 532 -26.61 21.43 -26.55
C ALA A 532 -27.76 22.42 -26.32
N ILE A 533 -27.56 23.44 -25.48
CA ILE A 533 -28.39 24.65 -25.45
C ILE A 533 -27.53 25.88 -25.16
N GLY A 534 -27.70 26.93 -25.98
CA GLY A 534 -27.63 28.34 -25.56
C GLY A 534 -26.26 28.98 -25.41
N SER A 535 -25.83 29.74 -26.43
CA SER A 535 -24.76 30.73 -26.26
C SER A 535 -25.28 31.96 -25.52
N LEU A 536 -24.47 32.53 -24.62
CA LEU A 536 -24.54 33.94 -24.29
C LEU A 536 -23.17 34.44 -23.81
N THR A 537 -22.56 35.28 -24.64
CA THR A 537 -21.23 35.87 -24.44
C THR A 537 -21.29 37.17 -23.65
N ILE A 538 -20.56 37.25 -22.53
CA ILE A 538 -20.15 38.52 -21.92
C ILE A 538 -18.67 38.41 -21.51
N GLN A 539 -17.85 39.37 -21.94
CA GLN A 539 -16.42 39.44 -21.63
C GLN A 539 -16.16 40.03 -20.23
N PRO A 540 -15.01 39.72 -19.59
CA PRO A 540 -14.59 40.37 -18.35
C PRO A 540 -13.84 41.69 -18.62
N THR A 541 -14.12 42.73 -17.83
CA THR A 541 -13.29 43.94 -17.75
C THR A 541 -12.81 44.20 -16.33
N LEU A 542 -11.55 44.63 -16.22
CA LEU A 542 -10.76 44.78 -15.00
C LEU A 542 -10.97 46.11 -14.25
N CYS A 543 -10.51 46.10 -12.98
CA CYS A 543 -10.01 47.22 -12.19
C CYS A 543 -10.98 48.29 -11.63
N GLY A 544 -10.68 48.73 -10.39
CA GLY A 544 -11.36 49.84 -9.72
C GLY A 544 -11.15 49.86 -8.20
N VAL A 545 -9.96 50.26 -7.73
CA VAL A 545 -9.66 50.49 -6.30
C VAL A 545 -10.15 51.89 -5.88
N MET A 546 -10.75 52.03 -4.70
CA MET A 546 -10.73 53.31 -3.96
C MET A 546 -10.80 53.13 -2.44
N VAL A 547 -10.19 54.08 -1.70
CA VAL A 547 -9.82 54.00 -0.26
C VAL A 547 -10.22 55.29 0.46
N ALA A 548 -10.27 55.23 1.80
CA ALA A 548 -10.46 56.31 2.81
C ALA A 548 -11.92 56.50 3.29
N LEU A 549 -12.20 56.84 4.56
CA LEU A 549 -11.46 57.69 5.51
C LEU A 549 -11.37 57.16 6.97
N PHE A 550 -10.33 57.64 7.68
CA PHE A 550 -10.02 57.54 9.13
C PHE A 550 -10.57 58.79 9.88
N PRO A 551 -10.48 58.99 11.24
CA PRO A 551 -9.46 58.55 12.23
C PRO A 551 -10.08 57.84 13.49
N ALA A 552 -9.42 57.59 14.63
CA ALA A 552 -8.11 58.00 15.18
C ALA A 552 -7.50 56.93 16.14
N ASN A 553 -6.38 57.26 16.81
CA ASN A 553 -5.74 56.49 17.90
C ASN A 553 -4.98 57.49 18.83
N PRO A 554 -4.73 57.22 20.14
CA PRO A 554 -3.44 56.58 20.47
C PRO A 554 -3.34 55.71 21.77
N THR A 555 -2.29 54.86 21.76
CA THR A 555 -1.41 54.40 22.88
C THR A 555 -1.83 53.32 23.90
N LEU A 556 -1.22 52.13 23.70
CA LEU A 556 -0.53 51.22 24.67
C LEU A 556 -1.26 50.67 25.91
N GLN A 557 -1.49 49.34 25.96
CA GLN A 557 -0.49 48.35 26.42
C GLN A 557 -0.91 46.89 26.13
N VAL A 558 -0.02 45.92 26.38
CA VAL A 558 -0.03 44.54 25.85
C VAL A 558 -0.79 43.55 26.74
N VAL A 559 -1.71 42.76 26.15
CA VAL A 559 -2.13 41.44 26.67
C VAL A 559 -2.28 40.47 25.48
N GLY A 560 -1.85 39.22 25.64
CA GLY A 560 -1.69 38.26 24.55
C GLY A 560 -3.01 37.74 23.94
N LEU A 561 -3.04 37.60 22.61
CA LEU A 561 -4.15 36.98 21.89
C LEU A 561 -4.03 35.46 21.92
N SER A 562 -4.81 34.81 22.78
CA SER A 562 -5.13 33.39 22.66
C SER A 562 -5.73 33.10 21.28
N ARG A 563 -5.23 32.04 20.63
CA ARG A 563 -5.78 31.50 19.38
C ARG A 563 -7.25 31.15 19.56
N HIS A 564 -8.15 32.03 19.13
CA HIS A 564 -9.56 31.69 18.99
C HIS A 564 -9.69 30.80 17.76
N PHE A 565 -9.94 29.51 18.00
CA PHE A 565 -10.40 28.60 16.96
C PHE A 565 -11.70 29.16 16.36
N ILE A 566 -11.70 29.42 15.05
CA ILE A 566 -12.95 29.62 14.31
C ILE A 566 -13.54 28.21 14.11
N PRO A 567 -14.71 27.88 14.69
CA PRO A 567 -15.34 26.60 14.44
C PRO A 567 -15.81 26.57 12.99
N VAL A 568 -15.29 25.63 12.20
CA VAL A 568 -15.80 25.38 10.85
C VAL A 568 -17.18 24.75 10.96
N LEU A 569 -18.21 25.60 10.92
CA LEU A 569 -19.60 25.16 10.74
C LEU A 569 -19.68 24.35 9.44
N ARG A 570 -19.85 23.03 9.57
CA ARG A 570 -20.13 22.15 8.44
C ARG A 570 -21.51 22.53 7.86
N SER A 571 -21.52 23.37 6.83
CA SER A 571 -22.73 23.67 6.08
C SER A 571 -23.19 22.40 5.35
N SER A 572 -24.24 21.77 5.87
CA SER A 572 -24.82 20.52 5.35
C SER A 572 -25.71 20.71 4.11
N THR A 573 -25.47 21.76 3.31
CA THR A 573 -26.14 21.94 2.02
C THR A 573 -25.66 20.90 1.02
N MET A 574 -26.55 20.03 0.57
CA MET A 574 -26.28 19.17 -0.58
C MET A 574 -25.92 20.02 -1.80
N ALA A 575 -24.98 19.53 -2.62
CA ALA A 575 -24.62 20.18 -3.88
C ALA A 575 -25.74 20.12 -4.95
N PHE A 576 -26.81 19.40 -4.67
CA PHE A 576 -27.97 19.20 -5.53
C PHE A 576 -29.25 19.34 -4.69
N PRO A 577 -30.36 19.88 -5.25
CA PRO A 577 -31.66 19.88 -4.59
C PRO A 577 -32.15 18.45 -4.35
N GLU A 578 -33.07 18.28 -3.40
CA GLU A 578 -33.66 16.96 -3.12
C GLU A 578 -34.50 16.49 -4.31
N PRO A 579 -34.22 15.31 -4.93
CA PRO A 579 -34.85 14.91 -6.18
C PRO A 579 -36.38 14.72 -6.16
N ARG A 580 -37.01 14.58 -4.99
CA ARG A 580 -38.44 14.22 -4.82
C ARG A 580 -39.28 15.31 -4.15
N ASP A 581 -38.66 16.41 -3.70
CA ASP A 581 -39.25 17.50 -2.91
C ASP A 581 -40.07 17.04 -1.67
N THR A 582 -39.60 16.03 -0.95
CA THR A 582 -40.29 15.50 0.26
C THR A 582 -39.94 16.23 1.55
N GLY A 583 -38.90 17.08 1.52
CA GLY A 583 -38.31 17.68 2.72
C GLY A 583 -37.42 16.72 3.53
N MET A 584 -37.04 15.56 2.97
CA MET A 584 -36.06 14.67 3.59
C MET A 584 -34.67 15.31 3.62
N VAL A 585 -34.01 15.23 4.77
CA VAL A 585 -32.62 15.67 4.94
C VAL A 585 -31.69 14.48 4.67
N TYR A 586 -30.58 14.73 3.95
CA TYR A 586 -29.55 13.72 3.70
C TYR A 586 -28.21 14.18 4.27
N HIS A 587 -27.48 13.23 4.85
CA HIS A 587 -26.16 13.45 5.42
C HIS A 587 -25.14 12.49 4.82
N ARG A 588 -23.88 12.92 4.75
CA ARG A 588 -22.80 11.99 4.47
C ARG A 588 -22.65 11.01 5.63
N LEU A 589 -22.44 9.75 5.31
CA LEU A 589 -22.09 8.75 6.30
C LEU A 589 -20.60 8.90 6.66
N GLY A 590 -20.33 9.61 7.75
CA GLY A 590 -18.97 9.95 8.17
C GLY A 590 -18.23 10.79 7.13
N ARG A 591 -16.96 10.44 6.89
CA ARG A 591 -16.13 11.04 5.81
C ARG A 591 -16.30 10.36 4.44
N SER A 592 -17.21 9.41 4.27
CA SER A 592 -17.45 8.75 2.98
C SER A 592 -18.15 9.65 1.95
N GLY A 593 -18.25 9.17 0.71
CA GLY A 593 -19.08 9.79 -0.34
C GLY A 593 -20.55 9.37 -0.28
N LEU A 594 -20.91 8.38 0.54
CA LEU A 594 -22.26 7.83 0.63
C LEU A 594 -23.17 8.82 1.38
N HIS A 595 -24.33 9.12 0.80
CA HIS A 595 -25.34 9.98 1.42
C HIS A 595 -26.54 9.12 1.84
N VAL A 596 -26.89 9.20 3.12
CA VAL A 596 -28.02 8.51 3.75
C VAL A 596 -29.07 9.53 4.16
N SER A 597 -30.34 9.17 4.05
CA SER A 597 -31.44 9.93 4.65
C SER A 597 -31.24 9.98 6.16
N ALA A 598 -31.49 11.14 6.78
CA ALA A 598 -31.26 11.36 8.22
C ALA A 598 -32.11 10.42 9.10
N ILE A 599 -33.21 9.92 8.56
CA ILE A 599 -34.02 8.82 9.12
C ILE A 599 -33.89 7.62 8.18
N SER A 600 -33.74 6.43 8.76
CA SER A 600 -33.73 5.15 8.05
C SER A 600 -34.72 4.15 8.64
N LEU A 601 -35.02 3.09 7.86
CA LEU A 601 -35.99 2.06 8.22
C LEU A 601 -35.29 0.70 8.43
N GLY A 602 -35.34 0.20 9.67
CA GLY A 602 -34.80 -1.10 10.07
C GLY A 602 -35.89 -2.19 10.16
N SER A 603 -35.56 -3.40 9.74
CA SER A 603 -36.49 -4.55 9.68
C SER A 603 -36.64 -5.36 10.97
N TRP A 604 -35.80 -5.12 11.99
CA TRP A 604 -35.73 -5.95 13.19
C TRP A 604 -37.08 -6.07 13.93
N LEU A 605 -37.41 -7.30 14.35
CA LEU A 605 -38.66 -7.75 14.98
C LEU A 605 -39.94 -7.51 14.18
N THR A 606 -39.91 -6.79 13.07
CA THR A 606 -41.11 -6.41 12.29
C THR A 606 -41.26 -7.31 11.08
N TYR A 607 -40.31 -7.30 10.14
CA TYR A 607 -40.47 -7.96 8.84
C TYR A 607 -40.09 -9.43 8.90
N GLY A 608 -40.89 -10.27 8.24
CA GLY A 608 -40.86 -11.72 8.37
C GLY A 608 -41.30 -12.24 9.76
N GLY A 609 -41.60 -11.34 10.70
CA GLY A 609 -41.98 -11.64 12.09
C GLY A 609 -43.50 -11.58 12.30
N TYR A 610 -43.96 -10.63 13.10
CA TYR A 610 -45.40 -10.47 13.39
C TYR A 610 -46.14 -9.54 12.42
N ALA A 611 -45.43 -8.79 11.57
CA ALA A 611 -46.04 -8.02 10.49
C ALA A 611 -46.06 -8.85 9.20
N GLU A 612 -47.23 -8.92 8.57
CA GLU A 612 -47.45 -9.61 7.29
C GLU A 612 -46.64 -8.97 6.15
N ASP A 613 -46.32 -9.74 5.10
CA ASP A 613 -45.53 -9.28 3.94
C ASP A 613 -46.14 -8.00 3.32
N GLU A 614 -47.47 -7.91 3.21
CA GLU A 614 -48.22 -6.74 2.73
C GLU A 614 -47.97 -5.50 3.60
N THR A 615 -47.91 -5.66 4.92
CA THR A 615 -47.66 -4.56 5.86
C THR A 615 -46.21 -4.09 5.76
N ALA A 616 -45.26 -5.01 5.64
CA ALA A 616 -43.85 -4.69 5.41
C ALA A 616 -43.65 -3.92 4.09
N PHE A 617 -44.33 -4.35 3.01
CA PHE A 617 -44.32 -3.67 1.72
C PHE A 617 -44.90 -2.26 1.81
N ALA A 618 -46.06 -2.09 2.46
CA ALA A 618 -46.70 -0.78 2.65
C ALA A 618 -45.80 0.18 3.45
N CYS A 619 -45.16 -0.31 4.51
CA CYS A 619 -44.18 0.45 5.29
C CYS A 619 -42.97 0.87 4.44
N MET A 620 -42.30 -0.08 3.76
CA MET A 620 -41.16 0.24 2.91
C MET A 620 -41.53 1.22 1.79
N LYS A 621 -42.71 1.07 1.17
CA LYS A 621 -43.21 1.99 0.15
C LYS A 621 -43.41 3.40 0.71
N LYS A 622 -44.04 3.52 1.87
CA LYS A 622 -44.24 4.82 2.54
C LYS A 622 -42.92 5.49 2.90
N ALA A 623 -41.93 4.74 3.39
CA ALA A 623 -40.60 5.25 3.66
C ALA A 623 -39.92 5.79 2.40
N TYR A 624 -39.91 5.01 1.31
CA TYR A 624 -39.35 5.44 0.02
C TYR A 624 -40.07 6.69 -0.53
N ASP A 625 -41.41 6.74 -0.44
CA ASP A 625 -42.22 7.87 -0.92
C ASP A 625 -41.96 9.17 -0.13
N LEU A 626 -41.57 9.04 1.15
CA LEU A 626 -41.16 10.17 2.00
C LEU A 626 -39.67 10.53 1.85
N GLY A 627 -38.94 9.87 0.93
CA GLY A 627 -37.53 10.14 0.63
C GLY A 627 -36.52 9.31 1.43
N ILE A 628 -36.95 8.40 2.31
CA ILE A 628 -35.99 7.50 2.98
C ILE A 628 -35.30 6.65 1.91
N ASN A 629 -33.97 6.78 1.80
CA ASN A 629 -33.17 5.95 0.89
C ASN A 629 -32.50 4.79 1.62
N PHE A 630 -32.34 4.88 2.95
CA PHE A 630 -31.56 3.94 3.73
C PHE A 630 -32.42 2.91 4.47
N PHE A 631 -32.20 1.62 4.15
CA PHE A 631 -32.92 0.47 4.69
C PHE A 631 -31.93 -0.53 5.31
N ASP A 632 -32.23 -0.99 6.51
CA ASP A 632 -31.31 -1.79 7.34
C ASP A 632 -31.94 -3.14 7.76
N THR A 633 -31.16 -4.22 7.62
CA THR A 633 -31.56 -5.59 7.97
C THR A 633 -30.36 -6.38 8.54
N ALA A 634 -30.50 -7.68 8.82
CA ALA A 634 -29.39 -8.57 9.22
C ALA A 634 -29.72 -10.04 8.92
N GLU A 635 -28.70 -10.89 8.78
CA GLU A 635 -28.88 -12.32 8.46
C GLU A 635 -29.77 -13.06 9.47
N ASN A 636 -29.70 -12.66 10.75
CA ASN A 636 -30.41 -13.34 11.84
C ASN A 636 -31.80 -12.78 12.12
N TYR A 637 -32.20 -11.68 11.48
CA TYR A 637 -33.51 -11.06 11.74
C TYR A 637 -34.63 -11.95 11.21
N THR A 638 -35.34 -12.53 12.17
CA THR A 638 -36.35 -13.58 11.95
C THR A 638 -35.80 -14.74 11.09
N ALA A 639 -34.58 -15.20 11.41
CA ALA A 639 -33.88 -16.26 10.68
C ALA A 639 -33.86 -16.04 9.15
N GLY A 640 -33.37 -14.87 8.73
CA GLY A 640 -33.27 -14.46 7.32
C GLY A 640 -34.58 -14.01 6.66
N ALA A 641 -35.76 -14.23 7.27
CA ALA A 641 -37.03 -13.84 6.67
C ALA A 641 -37.15 -12.33 6.43
N ALA A 642 -36.55 -11.50 7.29
CA ALA A 642 -36.52 -10.05 7.10
C ALA A 642 -35.80 -9.62 5.81
N GLU A 643 -34.72 -10.31 5.43
CA GLU A 643 -33.98 -10.09 4.18
C GLU A 643 -34.80 -10.51 2.96
N ILE A 644 -35.50 -11.65 3.05
CA ILE A 644 -36.38 -12.16 1.99
C ILE A 644 -37.52 -11.16 1.72
N VAL A 645 -38.18 -10.65 2.76
CA VAL A 645 -39.28 -9.67 2.62
C VAL A 645 -38.77 -8.35 2.04
N MET A 646 -37.63 -7.85 2.51
CA MET A 646 -37.02 -6.63 1.98
C MET A 646 -36.63 -6.77 0.50
N GLY A 647 -36.02 -7.90 0.12
CA GLY A 647 -35.66 -8.22 -1.27
C GLY A 647 -36.88 -8.34 -2.18
N LYS A 648 -37.92 -9.05 -1.74
CA LYS A 648 -39.22 -9.11 -2.44
C LYS A 648 -39.82 -7.72 -2.66
N ALA A 649 -39.81 -6.85 -1.64
CA ALA A 649 -40.38 -5.51 -1.73
C ALA A 649 -39.64 -4.62 -2.76
N ILE A 650 -38.31 -4.58 -2.71
CA ILE A 650 -37.47 -3.85 -3.68
C ILE A 650 -37.77 -4.30 -5.11
N LYS A 651 -37.85 -5.63 -5.33
CA LYS A 651 -38.17 -6.24 -6.62
C LYS A 651 -39.59 -5.96 -7.09
N HIS A 652 -40.57 -5.98 -6.17
CA HIS A 652 -41.98 -5.72 -6.44
C HIS A 652 -42.22 -4.29 -6.90
N PHE A 653 -41.67 -3.30 -6.18
CA PHE A 653 -41.79 -1.88 -6.55
C PHE A 653 -40.84 -1.43 -7.66
N LYS A 654 -39.91 -2.30 -8.10
CA LYS A 654 -38.96 -2.06 -9.19
C LYS A 654 -38.11 -0.80 -8.98
N TRP A 655 -37.76 -0.49 -7.74
CA TRP A 655 -36.89 0.64 -7.43
C TRP A 655 -35.52 0.44 -8.06
N LYS A 656 -34.93 1.52 -8.58
CA LYS A 656 -33.57 1.46 -9.11
C LYS A 656 -32.61 1.26 -7.94
N ARG A 657 -31.67 0.32 -8.10
CA ARG A 657 -30.67 0.00 -7.08
C ARG A 657 -29.79 1.20 -6.70
N SER A 658 -29.62 2.16 -7.61
CA SER A 658 -28.93 3.45 -7.41
C SER A 658 -29.61 4.40 -6.43
N ASP A 659 -30.91 4.24 -6.20
CA ASP A 659 -31.73 5.19 -5.45
C ASP A 659 -31.92 4.73 -3.98
N LEU A 660 -31.25 3.63 -3.61
CA LEU A 660 -31.35 2.92 -2.35
C LEU A 660 -29.97 2.76 -1.72
N VAL A 661 -29.91 2.90 -0.40
CA VAL A 661 -28.82 2.44 0.45
C VAL A 661 -29.34 1.25 1.25
N ILE A 662 -28.74 0.08 1.09
CA ILE A 662 -29.12 -1.15 1.78
C ILE A 662 -27.97 -1.59 2.68
N SER A 663 -28.25 -1.85 3.95
CA SER A 663 -27.32 -2.52 4.86
C SER A 663 -27.81 -3.88 5.35
N THR A 664 -26.88 -4.82 5.45
CA THR A 664 -27.06 -6.05 6.25
C THR A 664 -25.92 -6.21 7.26
N LYS A 665 -26.03 -7.17 8.17
CA LYS A 665 -25.07 -7.41 9.25
C LYS A 665 -24.82 -8.90 9.43
N ILE A 666 -23.55 -9.23 9.62
CA ILE A 666 -23.06 -10.61 9.78
C ILE A 666 -22.53 -10.79 11.20
N ASN A 667 -22.98 -11.86 11.88
CA ASN A 667 -22.42 -12.45 13.10
C ASN A 667 -23.12 -13.77 13.47
N TRP A 668 -24.43 -13.91 13.22
CA TRP A 668 -25.28 -15.01 13.70
C TRP A 668 -25.95 -15.78 12.55
N GLY A 669 -25.16 -16.55 11.81
CA GLY A 669 -25.58 -17.32 10.64
C GLY A 669 -26.30 -18.63 10.91
N ALA A 670 -27.06 -18.77 12.01
CA ALA A 670 -27.79 -20.01 12.30
C ALA A 670 -28.79 -20.41 11.19
N VAL A 671 -29.28 -19.44 10.42
CA VAL A 671 -30.08 -19.65 9.20
C VAL A 671 -29.31 -20.32 8.06
N ASN A 672 -27.97 -20.19 8.03
CA ASN A 672 -27.11 -20.72 6.97
C ASN A 672 -26.67 -22.18 7.23
N GLY A 673 -27.07 -22.80 8.35
CA GLY A 673 -26.85 -24.23 8.60
C GLY A 673 -26.82 -24.64 10.07
N GLU A 674 -27.10 -25.92 10.31
CA GLU A 674 -27.33 -26.53 11.64
C GLU A 674 -26.10 -26.48 12.57
N ILE A 675 -24.87 -26.51 12.02
CA ILE A 675 -23.63 -26.55 12.80
C ILE A 675 -23.08 -25.13 12.96
N LEU A 676 -23.36 -24.53 14.12
CA LEU A 676 -23.05 -23.12 14.40
C LEU A 676 -21.54 -22.77 14.47
N ILE A 677 -20.65 -23.75 14.61
CA ILE A 677 -19.22 -23.53 14.94
C ILE A 677 -18.46 -22.64 13.93
N ASN A 678 -18.87 -22.64 12.66
CA ASN A 678 -18.34 -21.77 11.61
C ASN A 678 -19.42 -20.87 10.96
N ASN A 679 -20.65 -20.93 11.45
CA ASN A 679 -21.79 -20.11 11.02
C ASN A 679 -22.06 -19.01 12.07
N HIS A 680 -21.02 -18.60 12.80
CA HIS A 680 -21.06 -17.62 13.89
C HIS A 680 -19.75 -16.83 13.93
N GLY A 681 -19.79 -15.62 14.49
CA GLY A 681 -18.63 -14.75 14.68
C GLY A 681 -18.28 -13.90 13.45
N LEU A 682 -17.01 -13.53 13.31
CA LEU A 682 -16.49 -12.70 12.22
C LEU A 682 -15.32 -13.34 11.47
N SER A 683 -15.14 -14.66 11.62
CA SER A 683 -14.15 -15.41 10.84
C SER A 683 -14.32 -15.15 9.34
N ARG A 684 -13.22 -15.21 8.59
CA ARG A 684 -13.24 -14.99 7.14
C ARG A 684 -14.23 -15.91 6.42
N LYS A 685 -14.41 -17.13 6.92
CA LYS A 685 -15.41 -18.09 6.44
C LYS A 685 -16.84 -17.55 6.61
N HIS A 686 -17.24 -17.18 7.82
CA HIS A 686 -18.61 -16.72 8.08
C HIS A 686 -18.91 -15.36 7.43
N VAL A 687 -17.95 -14.44 7.39
CA VAL A 687 -18.12 -13.12 6.74
C VAL A 687 -18.41 -13.25 5.23
N ILE A 688 -17.75 -14.19 4.54
CA ILE A 688 -17.99 -14.44 3.11
C ILE A 688 -19.31 -15.19 2.93
N GLU A 689 -19.44 -16.39 3.49
CA GLU A 689 -20.59 -17.29 3.24
C GLU A 689 -21.90 -16.71 3.78
N GLY A 690 -21.86 -16.04 4.94
CA GLY A 690 -23.02 -15.35 5.51
C GLY A 690 -23.48 -14.16 4.65
N LEU A 691 -22.56 -13.42 4.03
CA LEU A 691 -22.92 -12.33 3.13
C LEU A 691 -23.43 -12.85 1.77
N GLU A 692 -22.85 -13.92 1.22
CA GLU A 692 -23.38 -14.59 0.02
C GLU A 692 -24.84 -15.03 0.22
N ALA A 693 -25.12 -15.72 1.34
CA ALA A 693 -26.48 -16.15 1.68
C ALA A 693 -27.44 -14.97 1.94
N SER A 694 -26.94 -13.87 2.52
CA SER A 694 -27.72 -12.64 2.73
C SER A 694 -28.08 -11.95 1.41
N LEU A 695 -27.15 -11.90 0.45
CA LEU A 695 -27.37 -11.35 -0.88
C LEU A 695 -28.36 -12.19 -1.70
N GLU A 696 -28.32 -13.51 -1.58
CA GLU A 696 -29.31 -14.42 -2.17
C GLU A 696 -30.73 -14.13 -1.63
N ARG A 697 -30.89 -14.06 -0.30
CA ARG A 697 -32.18 -13.74 0.34
C ARG A 697 -32.70 -12.36 -0.07
N LEU A 698 -31.82 -11.35 -0.10
CA LEU A 698 -32.12 -10.00 -0.58
C LEU A 698 -32.42 -9.94 -2.09
N GLN A 699 -32.03 -10.95 -2.87
CA GLN A 699 -32.06 -10.93 -4.34
C GLN A 699 -31.26 -9.75 -4.93
N LEU A 700 -30.15 -9.38 -4.28
CA LEU A 700 -29.27 -8.28 -4.67
C LEU A 700 -27.88 -8.79 -5.04
N LYS A 701 -27.18 -8.07 -5.93
CA LYS A 701 -25.77 -8.35 -6.23
C LYS A 701 -24.82 -7.81 -5.16
N TYR A 702 -25.22 -6.73 -4.48
CA TYR A 702 -24.42 -6.07 -3.46
C TYR A 702 -25.30 -5.30 -2.45
N VAL A 703 -24.79 -5.16 -1.23
CA VAL A 703 -25.26 -4.19 -0.22
C VAL A 703 -24.36 -2.95 -0.25
N ASP A 704 -24.87 -1.78 0.14
CA ASP A 704 -24.02 -0.59 0.20
C ASP A 704 -23.11 -0.65 1.43
N ILE A 705 -23.61 -1.19 2.55
CA ILE A 705 -22.84 -1.35 3.77
C ILE A 705 -23.06 -2.76 4.33
N VAL A 706 -21.99 -3.50 4.60
CA VAL A 706 -22.06 -4.70 5.44
C VAL A 706 -21.50 -4.39 6.83
N TYR A 707 -22.24 -4.71 7.88
CA TYR A 707 -21.79 -4.48 9.26
C TYR A 707 -21.30 -5.76 9.94
N ALA A 708 -20.22 -5.64 10.71
CA ALA A 708 -19.94 -6.58 11.79
C ALA A 708 -20.99 -6.39 12.89
N HIS A 709 -21.97 -7.30 13.00
CA HIS A 709 -23.16 -7.10 13.85
C HIS A 709 -22.82 -6.97 15.33
N ARG A 710 -21.76 -7.65 15.81
CA ARG A 710 -21.17 -7.53 17.14
C ARG A 710 -19.67 -7.75 17.06
N PRO A 711 -18.86 -7.26 18.01
CA PRO A 711 -17.45 -7.65 18.07
C PRO A 711 -17.33 -9.15 18.31
N ASP A 712 -16.40 -9.80 17.62
CA ASP A 712 -16.01 -11.18 17.84
C ASP A 712 -14.58 -11.19 18.36
N ARG A 713 -14.40 -11.67 19.59
CA ARG A 713 -13.10 -11.72 20.29
C ARG A 713 -12.41 -13.09 20.17
N LEU A 714 -13.01 -14.01 19.40
CA LEU A 714 -12.40 -15.29 19.03
C LEU A 714 -11.72 -15.22 17.66
N THR A 715 -12.16 -14.31 16.78
CA THR A 715 -11.50 -14.02 15.50
C THR A 715 -10.49 -12.87 15.65
N PRO A 716 -9.23 -13.01 15.19
CA PRO A 716 -8.28 -11.90 15.18
C PRO A 716 -8.77 -10.71 14.36
N MET A 717 -8.57 -9.48 14.86
CA MET A 717 -9.05 -8.26 14.20
C MET A 717 -8.53 -8.12 12.76
N GLU A 718 -7.28 -8.53 12.49
CA GLU A 718 -6.73 -8.58 11.14
C GLU A 718 -7.52 -9.51 10.20
N GLU A 719 -7.96 -10.68 10.65
CA GLU A 719 -8.76 -11.57 9.81
C GLU A 719 -10.11 -10.94 9.47
N THR A 720 -10.77 -10.35 10.46
CA THR A 720 -12.03 -9.59 10.30
C THR A 720 -11.87 -8.46 9.28
N VAL A 721 -10.87 -7.60 9.42
CA VAL A 721 -10.61 -6.49 8.49
C VAL A 721 -10.32 -6.99 7.07
N ARG A 722 -9.52 -8.05 6.92
CA ARG A 722 -9.23 -8.69 5.62
C ARG A 722 -10.45 -9.38 5.00
N ALA A 723 -11.36 -9.90 5.80
CA ALA A 723 -12.61 -10.51 5.33
C ALA A 723 -13.57 -9.46 4.78
N PHE A 724 -13.80 -8.37 5.52
CA PHE A 724 -14.63 -7.25 5.07
C PHE A 724 -14.06 -6.54 3.84
N ASN A 725 -12.74 -6.39 3.74
CA ASN A 725 -12.10 -5.86 2.54
C ASN A 725 -12.27 -6.77 1.33
N TYR A 726 -12.09 -8.08 1.51
CA TYR A 726 -12.28 -9.03 0.42
C TYR A 726 -13.71 -9.00 -0.16
N VAL A 727 -14.76 -8.94 0.66
CA VAL A 727 -16.14 -8.86 0.13
C VAL A 727 -16.42 -7.52 -0.58
N ILE A 728 -15.71 -6.45 -0.24
CA ILE A 728 -15.76 -5.19 -1.01
C ILE A 728 -15.01 -5.35 -2.34
N GLU A 729 -13.82 -5.96 -2.34
CA GLU A 729 -13.04 -6.25 -3.55
C GLU A 729 -13.78 -7.19 -4.53
N GLN A 730 -14.59 -8.12 -4.03
CA GLN A 730 -15.49 -8.96 -4.84
C GLN A 730 -16.77 -8.23 -5.31
N GLY A 731 -16.99 -6.98 -4.88
CA GLY A 731 -18.18 -6.20 -5.23
C GLY A 731 -19.48 -6.68 -4.55
N MET A 732 -19.39 -7.46 -3.47
CA MET A 732 -20.53 -7.92 -2.66
C MET A 732 -21.02 -6.84 -1.69
N ALA A 733 -20.12 -5.92 -1.31
CA ALA A 733 -20.44 -4.71 -0.54
C ALA A 733 -19.71 -3.49 -1.14
N LEU A 734 -20.21 -2.27 -0.94
CA LEU A 734 -19.46 -1.05 -1.31
C LEU A 734 -18.61 -0.52 -0.15
N TYR A 735 -19.12 -0.66 1.08
CA TYR A 735 -18.50 -0.23 2.32
C TYR A 735 -18.73 -1.27 3.42
N TRP A 736 -18.01 -1.12 4.53
CA TRP A 736 -18.29 -1.87 5.76
C TRP A 736 -18.29 -0.97 6.99
N GLY A 737 -18.89 -1.49 8.07
CA GLY A 737 -19.00 -0.82 9.36
C GLY A 737 -19.06 -1.79 10.54
N THR A 738 -19.15 -1.24 11.74
CA THR A 738 -19.20 -1.97 13.01
C THR A 738 -20.53 -1.71 13.74
N SER A 739 -20.94 -2.59 14.67
CA SER A 739 -22.16 -2.38 15.46
C SER A 739 -22.00 -2.89 16.90
N GLU A 740 -22.24 -1.99 17.86
CA GLU A 740 -22.01 -2.17 19.29
C GLU A 740 -20.55 -2.39 19.70
N TRP A 741 -19.59 -2.02 18.85
CA TRP A 741 -18.17 -2.12 19.17
C TRP A 741 -17.73 -1.06 20.20
N SER A 742 -16.68 -1.35 20.97
CA SER A 742 -16.04 -0.35 21.83
C SER A 742 -15.19 0.63 21.01
N ALA A 743 -14.85 1.78 21.60
CA ALA A 743 -14.02 2.77 20.92
C ALA A 743 -12.62 2.20 20.57
N ASP A 744 -12.08 1.32 21.41
CA ASP A 744 -10.77 0.70 21.22
C ASP A 744 -10.80 -0.36 20.12
N GLU A 745 -11.83 -1.21 20.05
CA GLU A 745 -12.01 -2.20 18.96
C GLU A 745 -12.17 -1.49 17.59
N ILE A 746 -12.88 -0.35 17.53
CA ILE A 746 -12.98 0.46 16.31
C ILE A 746 -11.64 1.10 15.96
N ALA A 747 -10.90 1.63 16.96
CA ALA A 747 -9.57 2.21 16.74
C ALA A 747 -8.56 1.16 16.25
N GLU A 748 -8.62 -0.06 16.79
CA GLU A 748 -7.82 -1.22 16.35
C GLU A 748 -8.13 -1.59 14.90
N ALA A 749 -9.41 -1.76 14.54
CA ALA A 749 -9.82 -2.05 13.17
C ALA A 749 -9.37 -0.97 12.18
N VAL A 750 -9.50 0.31 12.54
CA VAL A 750 -9.02 1.44 11.72
C VAL A 750 -7.49 1.47 11.64
N GLY A 751 -6.78 1.14 12.73
CA GLY A 751 -5.32 1.04 12.77
C GLY A 751 -4.80 -0.07 11.86
N ILE A 752 -5.33 -1.28 12.01
CA ILE A 752 -5.00 -2.44 11.18
C ILE A 752 -5.35 -2.19 9.72
N ALA A 753 -6.51 -1.58 9.42
CA ALA A 753 -6.85 -1.21 8.05
C ALA A 753 -5.83 -0.22 7.46
N ARG A 754 -5.36 0.77 8.22
CA ARG A 754 -4.30 1.70 7.78
C ARG A 754 -2.96 0.98 7.54
N ASP A 755 -2.51 0.16 8.50
CA ASP A 755 -1.27 -0.60 8.41
C ASP A 755 -1.27 -1.55 7.19
N LEU A 756 -2.41 -2.15 6.88
CA LEU A 756 -2.60 -3.07 5.75
C LEU A 756 -3.02 -2.38 4.43
N ARG A 757 -3.16 -1.04 4.43
CA ARG A 757 -3.67 -0.22 3.30
C ARG A 757 -5.04 -0.65 2.77
N MET A 758 -5.87 -1.13 3.69
CA MET A 758 -7.23 -1.61 3.52
C MET A 758 -8.26 -0.52 3.86
N ILE A 759 -9.48 -0.71 3.37
CA ILE A 759 -10.66 0.08 3.70
C ILE A 759 -10.98 -0.13 5.18
N ALA A 760 -10.95 0.96 5.95
CA ALA A 760 -11.37 1.02 7.34
C ALA A 760 -12.91 1.07 7.44
N PRO A 761 -13.52 0.70 8.58
CA PRO A 761 -14.97 0.81 8.75
C PRO A 761 -15.39 2.28 8.68
N ILE A 762 -16.39 2.61 7.84
CA ILE A 762 -16.81 4.00 7.62
C ILE A 762 -17.83 4.48 8.67
N ALA A 763 -18.49 3.54 9.34
CA ALA A 763 -19.61 3.78 10.21
C ALA A 763 -19.66 2.81 11.39
N GLU A 764 -20.19 3.30 12.50
CA GLU A 764 -20.61 2.50 13.66
C GLU A 764 -22.14 2.58 13.76
N GLN A 765 -22.77 1.46 14.16
CA GLN A 765 -24.20 1.35 14.42
C GLN A 765 -24.45 1.08 15.92
N PRO A 766 -24.52 2.15 16.76
CA PRO A 766 -24.68 2.01 18.20
C PRO A 766 -26.11 2.32 18.66
N PHE A 767 -26.45 1.81 19.83
CA PHE A 767 -27.68 2.11 20.57
C PHE A 767 -27.59 3.53 21.15
N TYR A 768 -28.50 4.41 20.73
CA TYR A 768 -28.50 5.80 21.17
C TYR A 768 -29.91 6.36 21.30
N ASN A 769 -30.19 6.99 22.43
CA ASN A 769 -31.43 7.71 22.74
C ASN A 769 -31.25 8.55 24.01
N MET A 770 -32.24 9.36 24.37
CA MET A 770 -32.23 10.19 25.59
C MET A 770 -31.88 9.44 26.88
N LEU A 771 -32.11 8.11 26.97
CA LEU A 771 -31.78 7.29 28.13
C LEU A 771 -30.46 6.51 28.02
N VAL A 772 -29.80 6.49 26.85
CA VAL A 772 -28.56 5.72 26.60
C VAL A 772 -27.60 6.55 25.74
N ARG A 773 -26.53 7.08 26.34
CA ARG A 773 -25.71 8.16 25.76
C ARG A 773 -24.20 7.91 25.77
N ASP A 774 -23.71 7.13 26.74
CA ASP A 774 -22.28 7.06 27.09
C ASP A 774 -21.35 6.67 25.93
N LYS A 775 -21.77 5.75 25.05
CA LYS A 775 -20.99 5.37 23.86
C LYS A 775 -20.82 6.55 22.90
N VAL A 776 -21.94 7.14 22.48
CA VAL A 776 -21.99 8.17 21.44
C VAL A 776 -21.43 9.50 21.93
N GLU A 777 -21.87 9.98 23.09
CA GLU A 777 -21.45 11.28 23.61
C GLU A 777 -20.13 11.21 24.39
N GLY A 778 -19.75 10.04 24.92
CA GLY A 778 -18.53 9.82 25.70
C GLY A 778 -17.43 9.07 24.96
N GLN A 779 -17.60 7.76 24.77
CA GLN A 779 -16.53 6.87 24.32
C GLN A 779 -16.00 7.21 22.92
N TYR A 780 -16.89 7.56 21.98
CA TYR A 780 -16.53 7.81 20.58
C TYR A 780 -15.99 9.23 20.29
N GLN A 781 -15.93 10.14 21.27
CA GLN A 781 -15.48 11.54 21.09
C GLN A 781 -14.22 11.66 20.21
N ARG A 782 -13.18 10.88 20.52
CA ARG A 782 -11.90 10.90 19.82
C ARG A 782 -11.92 10.24 18.43
N LEU A 783 -12.93 9.43 18.11
CA LEU A 783 -13.01 8.74 16.82
C LEU A 783 -13.54 9.66 15.72
N TYR A 784 -14.54 10.49 16.00
CA TYR A 784 -15.21 11.32 14.99
C TYR A 784 -14.24 12.14 14.12
N GLU A 785 -13.25 12.79 14.73
CA GLU A 785 -12.25 13.57 13.99
C GLU A 785 -11.05 12.74 13.50
N ARG A 786 -10.61 11.74 14.28
CA ARG A 786 -9.38 10.96 13.97
C ARG A 786 -9.59 9.89 12.91
N THR A 787 -10.79 9.29 12.85
CA THR A 787 -11.14 8.24 11.89
C THR A 787 -12.11 8.75 10.83
N GLY A 788 -12.95 9.75 11.16
CA GLY A 788 -14.02 10.21 10.29
C GLY A 788 -15.31 9.40 10.40
N LEU A 789 -15.49 8.71 11.54
CA LEU A 789 -16.63 7.84 11.84
C LEU A 789 -17.97 8.59 11.69
N GLY A 790 -18.90 8.02 10.93
CA GLY A 790 -20.32 8.41 10.96
C GLY A 790 -21.14 7.42 11.79
N LEU A 791 -22.26 7.86 12.36
CA LEU A 791 -23.17 6.97 13.08
C LEU A 791 -24.48 6.72 12.34
N THR A 792 -24.88 5.45 12.31
CA THR A 792 -26.24 5.02 11.96
C THR A 792 -26.89 4.49 13.25
N THR A 793 -27.44 5.37 14.09
CA THR A 793 -27.88 4.97 15.43
C THR A 793 -29.17 4.16 15.40
N PHE A 794 -29.36 3.23 16.34
CA PHE A 794 -30.58 2.41 16.41
C PHE A 794 -31.34 2.54 17.74
N SER A 795 -32.61 2.14 17.69
CA SER A 795 -33.57 2.21 18.82
C SER A 795 -33.70 3.61 19.47
N PRO A 796 -33.94 4.69 18.69
CA PRO A 796 -34.07 6.07 19.20
C PRO A 796 -35.23 6.23 20.18
N ILE A 797 -36.30 5.43 20.03
CA ILE A 797 -37.46 5.41 20.94
C ILE A 797 -37.36 4.32 22.01
N LYS A 798 -36.16 3.76 22.26
CA LYS A 798 -35.87 2.67 23.21
C LYS A 798 -36.91 1.54 23.15
N MET A 799 -36.99 0.85 22.01
CA MET A 799 -37.95 -0.24 21.75
C MET A 799 -39.44 0.15 21.82
N GLY A 800 -39.74 1.46 21.86
CA GLY A 800 -41.07 2.02 22.02
C GLY A 800 -41.32 2.60 23.41
N LEU A 801 -40.39 2.48 24.37
CA LEU A 801 -40.53 3.05 25.71
C LEU A 801 -40.76 4.57 25.64
N LEU A 802 -39.90 5.27 24.90
CA LEU A 802 -39.92 6.74 24.74
C LEU A 802 -41.08 7.27 23.89
N SER A 803 -41.98 6.41 23.38
CA SER A 803 -43.24 6.87 22.75
C SER A 803 -44.32 7.27 23.76
N GLY A 804 -44.12 6.99 25.04
CA GLY A 804 -45.12 7.23 26.10
C GLY A 804 -46.19 6.14 26.23
N LYS A 805 -46.25 5.15 25.31
CA LYS A 805 -47.29 4.09 25.32
C LYS A 805 -47.27 3.15 26.53
N TYR A 806 -46.24 3.23 27.37
CA TYR A 806 -46.10 2.46 28.61
C TYR A 806 -46.07 3.35 29.86
N ASN A 807 -46.36 4.66 29.75
CA ASN A 807 -46.32 5.60 30.89
C ASN A 807 -47.20 5.16 32.08
N ASP A 808 -48.31 4.48 31.79
CA ASP A 808 -49.28 3.99 32.77
C ASP A 808 -49.03 2.52 33.19
N VAL A 809 -48.00 1.87 32.64
CA VAL A 809 -47.66 0.45 32.85
C VAL A 809 -46.54 0.34 33.88
N VAL A 810 -46.88 0.59 35.14
CA VAL A 810 -45.95 0.45 36.27
C VAL A 810 -45.90 -0.99 36.78
N ASN A 811 -47.07 -1.63 36.97
CA ASN A 811 -47.24 -3.01 37.47
C ASN A 811 -48.35 -3.75 36.72
N GLY A 812 -48.18 -4.01 35.42
CA GLY A 812 -49.23 -4.65 34.61
C GLY A 812 -48.75 -5.16 33.25
N GLU A 813 -49.65 -5.85 32.54
CA GLU A 813 -49.38 -6.34 31.18
C GLU A 813 -49.15 -5.18 30.19
N PRO A 814 -48.22 -5.31 29.23
CA PRO A 814 -48.05 -4.31 28.18
C PRO A 814 -49.28 -4.25 27.27
N PRO A 815 -49.55 -3.10 26.61
CA PRO A 815 -50.68 -3.00 25.68
C PRO A 815 -50.58 -4.08 24.60
N LYS A 816 -51.69 -4.78 24.30
CA LYS A 816 -51.68 -5.99 23.45
C LYS A 816 -51.04 -5.76 22.09
N ASP A 817 -51.33 -4.63 21.45
CA ASP A 817 -50.81 -4.25 20.13
C ASP A 817 -49.41 -3.60 20.19
N SER A 818 -48.77 -3.56 21.37
CA SER A 818 -47.41 -3.07 21.53
C SER A 818 -46.37 -4.14 21.18
N ARG A 819 -45.11 -3.72 20.97
CA ARG A 819 -43.99 -4.64 20.71
C ARG A 819 -43.85 -5.71 21.81
N PHE A 820 -44.09 -5.35 23.07
CA PHE A 820 -44.01 -6.26 24.21
C PHE A 820 -45.32 -7.01 24.48
N GLY A 821 -46.44 -6.63 23.87
CA GLY A 821 -47.69 -7.41 23.90
C GLY A 821 -47.73 -8.49 22.80
N ALA A 822 -47.36 -8.12 21.57
CA ALA A 822 -47.52 -8.97 20.39
C ALA A 822 -46.34 -9.91 20.12
N SER A 823 -45.09 -9.50 20.41
CA SER A 823 -43.92 -10.31 20.07
C SER A 823 -43.68 -11.46 21.06
N LYS A 824 -43.40 -12.65 20.53
CA LYS A 824 -43.02 -13.86 21.29
C LYS A 824 -41.51 -14.11 21.32
N ASP A 825 -40.71 -13.22 20.71
CA ASP A 825 -39.24 -13.33 20.71
C ASP A 825 -38.65 -13.28 22.13
N ASN A 826 -37.49 -13.93 22.31
CA ASN A 826 -36.78 -14.02 23.58
C ASN A 826 -36.47 -12.63 24.17
N PHE A 827 -36.16 -11.63 23.33
CA PHE A 827 -35.97 -10.26 23.81
C PHE A 827 -37.27 -9.64 24.33
N ALA A 828 -38.42 -9.94 23.71
CA ALA A 828 -39.71 -9.45 24.17
C ALA A 828 -40.17 -10.13 25.48
N ASN A 829 -39.81 -11.41 25.70
CA ASN A 829 -39.95 -12.07 27.00
C ASN A 829 -39.12 -11.33 28.07
N PHE A 830 -37.81 -11.19 27.86
CA PHE A 830 -36.91 -10.49 28.79
C PHE A 830 -37.39 -9.07 29.16
N MET A 831 -37.91 -8.32 28.18
CA MET A 831 -38.46 -6.98 28.45
C MET A 831 -39.78 -7.01 29.24
N ARG A 832 -40.61 -8.07 29.12
CA ARG A 832 -41.78 -8.30 29.98
C ARG A 832 -41.36 -8.67 31.39
N ASP A 833 -40.36 -9.54 31.54
CA ASP A 833 -39.85 -10.00 32.84
C ASP A 833 -39.24 -8.85 33.67
N ARG A 834 -38.79 -7.77 33.01
CA ARG A 834 -38.35 -6.53 33.66
C ARG A 834 -39.50 -5.60 34.09
N MET A 835 -40.74 -5.79 33.61
CA MET A 835 -41.85 -4.92 34.00
C MET A 835 -42.19 -5.10 35.48
N GLY A 836 -42.32 -3.98 36.21
CA GLY A 836 -42.54 -3.98 37.66
C GLY A 836 -41.27 -4.10 38.52
N THR A 837 -40.06 -4.12 37.93
CA THR A 837 -38.83 -3.91 38.72
C THR A 837 -38.58 -2.43 39.00
N ASP A 838 -37.79 -2.12 40.02
CA ASP A 838 -37.40 -0.73 40.35
C ASP A 838 -36.72 -0.04 39.15
N ASP A 839 -35.82 -0.76 38.45
CA ASP A 839 -35.17 -0.30 37.21
C ASP A 839 -36.15 0.03 36.07
N TRP A 840 -37.32 -0.61 36.03
CA TRP A 840 -38.37 -0.28 35.06
C TRP A 840 -39.16 0.95 35.51
N ALA A 841 -39.52 1.02 36.79
CA ALA A 841 -40.23 2.15 37.36
C ALA A 841 -39.44 3.46 37.24
N GLU A 842 -38.12 3.43 37.47
CA GLU A 842 -37.25 4.61 37.32
C GLU A 842 -37.18 5.08 35.86
N GLU A 843 -37.06 4.15 34.89
CA GLU A 843 -37.05 4.51 33.48
C GLU A 843 -38.41 5.08 33.02
N ILE A 844 -39.53 4.46 33.43
CA ILE A 844 -40.88 4.95 33.12
C ILE A 844 -41.14 6.32 33.74
N ASP A 845 -40.68 6.61 34.96
CA ASP A 845 -40.82 7.96 35.53
C ASP A 845 -40.08 9.02 34.68
N LYS A 846 -38.86 8.72 34.24
CA LYS A 846 -38.11 9.60 33.32
C LYS A 846 -38.89 9.80 32.02
N VAL A 847 -39.41 8.74 31.40
CA VAL A 847 -40.22 8.86 30.17
C VAL A 847 -41.48 9.70 30.40
N ARG A 848 -42.21 9.44 31.48
CA ARG A 848 -43.42 10.19 31.85
C ARG A 848 -43.13 11.67 32.05
N ARG A 849 -42.01 12.02 32.66
CA ARG A 849 -41.56 13.40 32.88
C ARG A 849 -41.07 14.12 31.62
N LEU A 850 -40.83 13.41 30.51
CA LEU A 850 -40.60 14.03 29.19
C LEU A 850 -41.90 14.46 28.49
N LYS A 851 -43.07 13.92 28.88
CA LYS A 851 -44.35 14.27 28.25
C LYS A 851 -44.68 15.77 28.29
N PRO A 852 -44.55 16.50 29.41
CA PRO A 852 -44.82 17.94 29.44
C PRO A 852 -43.93 18.76 28.50
N ILE A 853 -42.68 18.33 28.27
CA ILE A 853 -41.75 18.97 27.33
C ILE A 853 -42.24 18.74 25.88
N ALA A 854 -42.65 17.52 25.54
CA ALA A 854 -43.21 17.21 24.22
C ALA A 854 -44.51 18.00 23.96
N ASP A 855 -45.43 18.01 24.94
CA ASP A 855 -46.72 18.73 24.86
C ASP A 855 -46.51 20.24 24.69
N LYS A 856 -45.60 20.85 25.48
CA LYS A 856 -45.19 22.28 25.40
C LYS A 856 -44.73 22.69 23.99
N LEU A 857 -44.06 21.80 23.28
CA LEU A 857 -43.52 22.06 21.95
C LEU A 857 -44.49 21.65 20.82
N GLY A 858 -45.58 20.94 21.15
CA GLY A 858 -46.52 20.38 20.18
C GLY A 858 -45.96 19.18 19.40
N LEU A 859 -45.19 18.31 20.06
CA LEU A 859 -44.64 17.06 19.52
C LEU A 859 -45.28 15.85 20.23
N SER A 860 -45.32 14.69 19.56
CA SER A 860 -45.43 13.42 20.28
C SER A 860 -44.12 13.10 21.03
N GLN A 861 -44.17 12.25 22.07
CA GLN A 861 -42.94 11.81 22.75
C GLN A 861 -42.00 11.05 21.80
N SER A 862 -42.55 10.29 20.83
CA SER A 862 -41.80 9.63 19.77
C SER A 862 -41.03 10.64 18.91
N GLN A 863 -41.70 11.72 18.49
CA GLN A 863 -41.10 12.78 17.68
C GLN A 863 -40.02 13.54 18.46
N LEU A 864 -40.25 13.83 19.74
CA LEU A 864 -39.25 14.46 20.61
C LEU A 864 -37.98 13.60 20.70
N ALA A 865 -38.13 12.29 20.93
CA ALA A 865 -37.01 11.37 21.03
C ALA A 865 -36.21 11.23 19.72
N ILE A 866 -36.90 11.18 18.58
CA ILE A 866 -36.26 11.08 17.25
C ILE A 866 -35.56 12.40 16.90
N ALA A 867 -36.22 13.55 17.10
CA ALA A 867 -35.64 14.87 16.88
C ALA A 867 -34.41 15.11 17.78
N TRP A 868 -34.44 14.63 19.01
CA TRP A 868 -33.30 14.69 19.93
C TRP A 868 -32.09 13.89 19.41
N CYS A 869 -32.29 12.66 18.93
CA CYS A 869 -31.19 11.89 18.32
C CYS A 869 -30.61 12.57 17.08
N LEU A 870 -31.47 13.18 16.26
CA LEU A 870 -31.11 13.91 15.04
C LEU A 870 -30.36 15.23 15.31
N LYS A 871 -30.42 15.78 16.53
CA LYS A 871 -29.65 16.98 16.91
C LYS A 871 -28.16 16.72 17.11
N ASN A 872 -27.74 15.47 17.28
CA ASN A 872 -26.33 15.14 17.47
C ASN A 872 -25.58 15.20 16.10
N PRO A 873 -24.60 16.09 15.91
CA PRO A 873 -23.96 16.32 14.62
C PRO A 873 -23.10 15.16 14.11
N ASN A 874 -22.86 14.13 14.93
CA ASN A 874 -22.16 12.91 14.54
C ASN A 874 -23.11 11.79 14.07
N VAL A 875 -24.42 11.98 14.22
CA VAL A 875 -25.46 11.04 13.76
C VAL A 875 -25.80 11.34 12.30
N SER A 876 -25.32 10.47 11.40
CA SER A 876 -25.63 10.55 9.98
C SER A 876 -27.04 10.03 9.66
N SER A 877 -27.51 9.02 10.39
CA SER A 877 -28.87 8.48 10.27
C SER A 877 -29.38 7.91 11.59
N VAL A 878 -30.70 7.99 11.80
CA VAL A 878 -31.44 7.37 12.90
C VAL A 878 -32.32 6.24 12.36
N ILE A 879 -31.97 5.00 12.70
CA ILE A 879 -32.70 3.78 12.32
C ILE A 879 -33.95 3.63 13.19
N THR A 880 -35.10 3.75 12.54
CA THR A 880 -36.43 3.57 13.12
C THR A 880 -37.03 2.24 12.66
N GLY A 881 -38.00 1.71 13.41
CA GLY A 881 -38.73 0.50 13.02
C GLY A 881 -40.23 0.77 13.11
N ALA A 882 -40.96 0.45 12.05
CA ALA A 882 -42.39 0.73 11.93
C ALA A 882 -43.18 -0.55 11.64
N SER A 883 -44.27 -0.76 12.39
CA SER A 883 -45.21 -1.86 12.17
C SER A 883 -46.44 -1.46 11.36
N LYS A 884 -46.63 -0.17 11.07
CA LYS A 884 -47.69 0.37 10.20
C LYS A 884 -47.19 1.64 9.48
N PRO A 885 -47.66 1.98 8.26
CA PRO A 885 -47.15 3.12 7.48
C PRO A 885 -47.26 4.48 8.18
N GLU A 886 -48.29 4.68 9.00
CA GLU A 886 -48.57 5.95 9.68
C GLU A 886 -47.46 6.31 10.70
N GLN A 887 -46.81 5.29 11.27
CA GLN A 887 -45.67 5.48 12.18
C GLN A 887 -44.45 6.08 11.44
N ILE A 888 -44.33 5.84 10.13
CA ILE A 888 -43.26 6.40 9.29
C ILE A 888 -43.57 7.86 8.99
N GLU A 889 -44.83 8.21 8.72
CA GLU A 889 -45.27 9.60 8.58
C GLU A 889 -45.02 10.41 9.86
N GLU A 890 -45.43 9.88 11.02
CA GLU A 890 -45.16 10.50 12.34
C GLU A 890 -43.65 10.68 12.57
N THR A 891 -42.86 9.67 12.23
CA THR A 891 -41.40 9.66 12.35
C THR A 891 -40.74 10.72 11.48
N VAL A 892 -41.09 10.82 10.19
CA VAL A 892 -40.50 11.78 9.25
C VAL A 892 -40.86 13.23 9.63
N GLN A 893 -42.04 13.45 10.23
CA GLN A 893 -42.40 14.76 10.76
C GLN A 893 -41.44 15.29 11.85
N ALA A 894 -40.67 14.43 12.54
CA ALA A 894 -39.67 14.87 13.53
C ALA A 894 -38.64 15.86 12.95
N LEU A 895 -38.31 15.74 11.65
CA LEU A 895 -37.43 16.67 10.94
C LEU A 895 -37.93 18.13 10.98
N LYS A 896 -39.25 18.33 10.97
CA LYS A 896 -39.89 19.66 10.99
C LYS A 896 -39.80 20.36 12.35
N PHE A 897 -39.32 19.66 13.38
CA PHE A 897 -39.27 20.16 14.75
C PHE A 897 -37.85 20.33 15.29
N LEU A 898 -36.82 20.08 14.47
CA LEU A 898 -35.42 20.24 14.91
C LEU A 898 -35.19 21.66 15.47
N ASP A 899 -35.67 22.72 14.83
CA ASP A 899 -35.45 24.09 15.31
C ASP A 899 -36.16 24.43 16.63
N LYS A 900 -37.15 23.61 17.05
CA LYS A 900 -37.80 23.75 18.37
C LYS A 900 -36.96 23.16 19.52
N LEU A 901 -35.99 22.30 19.23
CA LEU A 901 -35.06 21.78 20.23
C LEU A 901 -33.91 22.79 20.42
N THR A 902 -34.23 23.89 21.12
CA THR A 902 -33.28 24.93 21.50
C THR A 902 -32.36 24.45 22.64
N PRO A 903 -31.24 25.14 22.94
CA PRO A 903 -30.36 24.77 24.06
C PRO A 903 -31.11 24.63 25.40
N GLU A 904 -32.06 25.51 25.68
CA GLU A 904 -32.87 25.51 26.90
C GLU A 904 -33.77 24.27 26.98
N VAL A 905 -34.36 23.85 25.85
CA VAL A 905 -35.13 22.60 25.74
C VAL A 905 -34.24 21.37 25.93
N MET A 906 -33.01 21.40 25.41
CA MET A 906 -32.04 20.31 25.59
C MET A 906 -31.63 20.19 27.08
N ASP A 907 -31.43 21.31 27.77
CA ASP A 907 -31.15 21.31 29.22
C ASP A 907 -32.37 20.90 30.06
N GLU A 908 -33.60 21.24 29.65
CA GLU A 908 -34.84 20.72 30.26
C GLU A 908 -34.92 19.18 30.16
N ILE A 909 -34.56 18.61 29.00
CA ILE A 909 -34.48 17.15 28.79
C ILE A 909 -33.38 16.54 29.66
N ASP A 910 -32.19 17.13 29.68
CA ASP A 910 -31.06 16.64 30.48
C ASP A 910 -31.36 16.63 31.99
N ALA A 911 -32.12 17.60 32.49
CA ALA A 911 -32.58 17.66 33.88
C ALA A 911 -33.63 16.57 34.23
N VAL A 912 -34.35 16.05 33.24
CA VAL A 912 -35.25 14.90 33.40
C VAL A 912 -34.49 13.58 33.38
N THR A 913 -33.64 13.37 32.36
CA THR A 913 -32.95 12.08 32.15
C THR A 913 -31.78 11.86 33.11
N LYS A 914 -31.12 12.94 33.56
CA LYS A 914 -29.99 12.97 34.51
C LYS A 914 -28.80 12.09 34.09
N ASN A 915 -28.55 12.00 32.78
CA ASN A 915 -27.51 11.17 32.18
C ASN A 915 -26.68 11.93 31.12
N LYS A 916 -26.64 13.27 31.19
CA LYS A 916 -25.80 14.09 30.30
C LYS A 916 -24.34 13.73 30.52
N VAL A 917 -23.67 13.28 29.46
CA VAL A 917 -22.26 12.87 29.55
C VAL A 917 -21.40 14.12 29.77
N VAL A 918 -20.62 14.14 30.85
CA VAL A 918 -19.63 15.20 31.07
C VAL A 918 -18.49 14.98 30.09
N LEU A 919 -18.37 15.88 29.11
CA LEU A 919 -17.32 15.82 28.10
C LEU A 919 -15.99 16.29 28.73
N ASP A 920 -14.90 15.57 28.51
CA ASP A 920 -13.56 15.95 28.96
C ASP A 920 -12.94 16.91 27.92
N PRO A 921 -12.69 18.20 28.24
CA PRO A 921 -12.14 19.15 27.28
C PRO A 921 -10.78 18.72 26.71
N ALA A 922 -9.97 17.97 27.48
CA ALA A 922 -8.68 17.44 27.03
C ALA A 922 -8.80 16.21 26.10
N ARG A 923 -10.04 15.77 25.79
CA ARG A 923 -10.33 14.72 24.80
C ARG A 923 -10.98 15.25 23.53
N GLN A 924 -11.30 16.54 23.46
CA GLN A 924 -11.95 17.19 22.32
C GLN A 924 -10.99 17.68 21.24
N SER A 925 -9.67 17.69 21.50
CA SER A 925 -8.59 18.09 20.56
C SER A 925 -7.70 16.93 20.13
#